data_AF-A0A925DR57-F1
#
_entry.id   AF-A0A925DR57-F1
#
_cell.length_a   1.000
_cell.length_b   1.000
_cell.length_c   1.000
_cell.angle_alpha   90.00
_cell.angle_beta   90.00
_cell.angle_gamma   90.00
#
_symmetry.space_group_name_H-M   'P 1'
#
loop_
_entity.id
_entity.type
_entity.pdbx_description
1 polymer ?
#
loop_
_entity_poly.entity_id
_entity_poly.type
_entity_poly.pdbx_seq_one_letter_code
_entity_poly.pdbx_strand_id
1 'polypeptide(L)'
;RFYTTEKYRKKILLQDRAAVEAFSEIYFPFSEMDNVAKSINESWSYYGEKPKENFIRCTVYKKDGTIESLGTSDAISMQWNTSNISSYRTYTYLKKLAVPNLEPGDIVEYEYLTHQSGVGGVIDRIELADKYPILALEVSFEVPKWVIFEQKQLNTTSILSAPQNTFNDDKNFSLKLDSVNKYKEEMWTYESMDFPAIRYFARYYPPRFSAPLTMSATLQKIIARDFFYNKSIKENLFYAKKIKARIKKVRKKTDDEKTVIALAYNYFRYLVNTDAISGKLYDPLNQKQDGVSDPLFCSVLLTALSGSGIPCKQVCYVPKNKGTIQQAYSPYEFNYALKAGAKDSVYLFNFSNNSVYDQVPEDCSNIANYNFSSGKCYRKTRFHSILFFNPTFFVLPLVVYATESAVRSSKRKKDLLISQTPKQDFEKSIHSAEYEMNFENLPTEDKTDVKKTTTLTGCFKNDYHAVLLNPVTSREEDEKELNISVSKNTSPSIQKKTEKDLREKIKNIFNERAKELLKAELENDGYDVVDYKECKIKNSGRFSSKPEFITEENFSLSKIFNRPEENLFILNAGSILGEQITIKEADLERNNNIHFSFARKIKNSITIKIPAGFKAQNLSDFNFSVDNATGCFISTATQTENTIKIETTKIYKLDYVSKEDWNKMVEWLDAAYHFTQKKLFFRK
;
A
#
# COMPACT_ATOMS: atom_id res chain seq x y z
N ARG A 1 -26.40 2.84 14.09
CA ARG A 1 -25.28 2.08 13.50
C ARG A 1 -25.87 1.03 12.57
N PHE A 2 -25.20 0.70 11.48
CA PHE A 2 -25.63 -0.37 10.57
C PHE A 2 -24.89 -1.64 11.02
N TYR A 3 -25.60 -2.72 11.30
CA TYR A 3 -25.01 -3.97 11.75
C TYR A 3 -25.27 -5.02 10.68
N THR A 4 -24.23 -5.73 10.29
CA THR A 4 -24.32 -6.91 9.42
C THR A 4 -23.91 -8.13 10.20
N THR A 5 -24.59 -9.23 9.92
CA THR A 5 -24.20 -10.55 10.41
C THR A 5 -23.84 -11.37 9.19
N GLU A 6 -22.63 -11.90 9.18
CA GLU A 6 -22.14 -12.76 8.12
C GLU A 6 -21.99 -14.17 8.68
N LYS A 7 -22.62 -15.12 7.99
CA LYS A 7 -22.43 -16.54 8.25
C LYS A 7 -21.64 -17.14 7.09
N TYR A 8 -20.45 -17.65 7.39
CA TYR A 8 -19.60 -18.31 6.41
C TYR A 8 -19.50 -19.80 6.74
N ARG A 9 -19.60 -20.65 5.72
CA ARG A 9 -19.44 -22.10 5.85
C ARG A 9 -18.68 -22.63 4.64
N LYS A 10 -17.61 -23.38 4.87
CA LYS A 10 -16.83 -24.03 3.81
C LYS A 10 -16.59 -25.50 4.16
N LYS A 11 -16.80 -26.38 3.17
CA LYS A 11 -16.56 -27.82 3.26
C LYS A 11 -15.57 -28.24 2.19
N ILE A 12 -14.49 -28.92 2.58
CA ILE A 12 -13.30 -29.14 1.77
C ILE A 12 -12.94 -30.61 1.82
N LEU A 13 -12.96 -31.28 0.67
CA LEU A 13 -12.41 -32.62 0.53
C LEU A 13 -10.89 -32.53 0.31
N LEU A 14 -10.11 -33.14 1.18
CA LEU A 14 -8.66 -33.21 1.05
C LEU A 14 -8.32 -34.38 0.11
N GLN A 15 -7.64 -34.16 -1.02
CA GLN A 15 -7.39 -35.26 -1.96
C GLN A 15 -6.01 -35.90 -1.81
N ASP A 16 -5.03 -35.15 -1.32
CA ASP A 16 -3.65 -35.56 -1.21
C ASP A 16 -2.99 -34.99 0.06
N ARG A 17 -1.69 -35.29 0.24
CA ARG A 17 -0.92 -34.81 1.39
C ARG A 17 -0.70 -33.30 1.39
N ALA A 18 -0.59 -32.68 0.21
CA ALA A 18 -0.41 -31.23 0.12
C ALA A 18 -1.68 -30.49 0.59
N ALA A 19 -2.86 -31.01 0.26
CA ALA A 19 -4.12 -30.52 0.79
C ALA A 19 -4.23 -30.72 2.31
N VAL A 20 -3.81 -31.89 2.82
CA VAL A 20 -3.73 -32.13 4.28
C VAL A 20 -2.85 -31.11 4.98
N GLU A 21 -1.66 -30.84 4.44
CA GLU A 21 -0.74 -29.84 4.99
C GLU A 21 -1.37 -28.44 4.95
N ALA A 22 -1.92 -28.03 3.80
CA ALA A 22 -2.52 -26.72 3.61
C ALA A 22 -3.75 -26.45 4.50
N PHE A 23 -4.47 -27.48 4.94
CA PHE A 23 -5.68 -27.37 5.76
C PHE A 23 -5.54 -27.94 7.18
N SER A 24 -4.32 -28.33 7.57
CA SER A 24 -3.96 -28.65 8.96
C SER A 24 -4.04 -27.44 9.89
N GLU A 25 -4.08 -26.24 9.32
CA GLU A 25 -4.23 -24.99 10.03
C GLU A 25 -5.32 -24.13 9.36
N ILE A 26 -6.36 -23.79 10.11
CA ILE A 26 -7.45 -22.94 9.62
C ILE A 26 -7.34 -21.56 10.25
N TYR A 27 -7.45 -20.54 9.41
CA TYR A 27 -7.40 -19.14 9.80
C TYR A 27 -8.77 -18.52 9.59
N PHE A 28 -9.23 -17.73 10.55
CA PHE A 28 -10.50 -17.02 10.44
C PHE A 28 -10.43 -15.61 11.00
N PRO A 29 -11.13 -14.65 10.37
CA PRO A 29 -11.17 -13.27 10.82
C PRO A 29 -11.83 -13.17 12.20
N PHE A 30 -11.26 -12.34 13.06
CA PHE A 30 -11.78 -12.07 14.39
C PHE A 30 -11.59 -10.58 14.71
N SER A 31 -12.56 -9.92 15.34
CA SER A 31 -12.39 -8.53 15.76
C SER A 31 -11.91 -8.42 17.21
N GLU A 32 -10.73 -7.84 17.45
CA GLU A 32 -10.27 -7.48 18.80
C GLU A 32 -11.18 -6.44 19.49
N MET A 33 -12.10 -5.78 18.77
CA MET A 33 -13.07 -4.86 19.37
C MET A 33 -13.96 -5.53 20.42
N ASP A 34 -14.07 -6.86 20.43
CA ASP A 34 -14.75 -7.61 21.50
C ASP A 34 -13.91 -7.72 22.78
N ASN A 35 -12.58 -7.65 22.70
CA ASN A 35 -11.71 -7.56 23.88
C ASN A 35 -11.57 -6.12 24.40
N VAL A 36 -11.62 -5.11 23.52
CA VAL A 36 -11.72 -3.71 23.94
C VAL A 36 -13.09 -3.42 24.58
N ALA A 37 -14.16 -4.14 24.19
CA ALA A 37 -15.45 -4.06 24.87
C ALA A 37 -15.36 -4.47 26.37
N LYS A 38 -14.39 -5.30 26.77
CA LYS A 38 -14.13 -5.57 28.21
C LYS A 38 -13.53 -4.38 28.95
N SER A 39 -12.70 -3.54 28.31
CA SER A 39 -12.10 -2.35 28.95
C SER A 39 -12.95 -1.08 28.80
N ILE A 40 -13.93 -1.06 27.88
CA ILE A 40 -14.89 0.04 27.69
C ILE A 40 -16.32 -0.40 28.09
N ASN A 41 -16.44 -1.40 28.97
CA ASN A 41 -17.71 -1.95 29.43
C ASN A 41 -18.62 -0.89 30.11
N GLU A 42 -18.08 0.27 30.49
CA GLU A 42 -18.82 1.36 31.13
C GLU A 42 -19.52 2.33 30.15
N SER A 43 -19.11 2.40 28.88
CA SER A 43 -19.72 3.35 27.91
C SER A 43 -20.72 2.72 26.92
N TRP A 44 -20.77 1.39 26.84
CA TRP A 44 -21.64 0.66 25.90
C TRP A 44 -23.04 0.36 26.48
N SER A 45 -23.26 0.64 27.77
CA SER A 45 -24.54 0.51 28.47
C SER A 45 -25.65 1.44 27.96
N TYR A 46 -25.33 2.43 27.11
CA TYR A 46 -26.30 3.42 26.62
C TYR A 46 -27.31 2.86 25.59
N TYR A 47 -27.05 1.70 24.98
CA TYR A 47 -27.93 1.09 23.96
C TYR A 47 -28.41 -0.33 24.26
N GLY A 48 -28.13 -0.86 25.46
CA GLY A 48 -28.80 -2.07 26.00
C GLY A 48 -28.46 -3.42 25.35
N GLU A 49 -27.74 -3.50 24.23
CA GLU A 49 -27.38 -4.76 23.58
C GLU A 49 -25.91 -5.12 23.82
N LYS A 50 -25.66 -6.29 24.43
CA LYS A 50 -24.32 -6.89 24.52
C LYS A 50 -23.83 -7.21 23.09
N PRO A 51 -22.52 -7.08 22.81
CA PRO A 51 -21.95 -7.61 21.57
C PRO A 51 -22.33 -9.08 21.44
N LYS A 52 -22.90 -9.46 20.29
CA LYS A 52 -23.18 -10.88 20.01
C LYS A 52 -21.86 -11.60 19.82
N GLU A 53 -21.69 -12.76 20.46
CA GLU A 53 -20.44 -13.50 20.40
C GLU A 53 -20.20 -14.07 19.01
N ASN A 54 -18.98 -13.86 18.47
CA ASN A 54 -18.54 -14.55 17.26
C ASN A 54 -18.49 -16.05 17.55
N PHE A 55 -19.12 -16.85 16.69
CA PHE A 55 -19.20 -18.30 16.82
C PHE A 55 -18.34 -18.96 15.75
N ILE A 56 -17.64 -20.04 16.10
CA ILE A 56 -16.80 -20.79 15.16
C ILE A 56 -16.96 -22.28 15.45
N ARG A 57 -16.97 -23.10 14.40
CA ARG A 57 -17.02 -24.56 14.50
C ARG A 57 -16.15 -25.14 13.41
N CYS A 58 -15.32 -26.12 13.76
CA CYS A 58 -14.63 -26.97 12.80
C CYS A 58 -15.05 -28.42 13.04
N THR A 59 -15.40 -29.11 11.97
CA THR A 59 -15.84 -30.50 11.97
C THR A 59 -15.09 -31.26 10.89
N VAL A 60 -14.46 -32.36 11.28
CA VAL A 60 -13.74 -33.26 10.39
C VAL A 60 -14.58 -34.51 10.20
N TYR A 61 -14.84 -34.87 8.95
CA TYR A 61 -15.48 -36.13 8.57
C TYR A 61 -14.39 -37.05 8.03
N LYS A 62 -14.11 -38.10 8.79
CA LYS A 62 -13.15 -39.14 8.44
C LYS A 62 -13.73 -40.11 7.41
N LYS A 63 -12.86 -40.79 6.67
CA LYS A 63 -13.25 -41.82 5.70
C LYS A 63 -14.02 -43.00 6.30
N ASP A 64 -13.68 -43.37 7.53
CA ASP A 64 -14.34 -44.46 8.27
C ASP A 64 -15.74 -44.08 8.78
N GLY A 65 -16.18 -42.83 8.53
CA GLY A 65 -17.45 -42.28 9.00
C GLY A 65 -17.38 -41.60 10.35
N THR A 66 -16.21 -41.59 11.00
CA THR A 66 -15.99 -40.87 12.26
C THR A 66 -16.13 -39.37 12.04
N ILE A 67 -16.84 -38.69 12.95
CA ILE A 67 -17.01 -37.23 12.91
C ILE A 67 -16.36 -36.63 14.15
N GLU A 68 -15.36 -35.79 13.93
CA GLU A 68 -14.65 -35.10 15.01
C GLU A 68 -15.03 -33.62 14.98
N SER A 69 -15.57 -33.10 16.08
CA SER A 69 -15.82 -31.66 16.23
C SER A 69 -14.75 -31.06 17.10
N LEU A 70 -14.03 -30.07 16.56
CA LEU A 70 -13.01 -29.33 17.30
C LEU A 70 -13.64 -28.12 17.97
N GLY A 71 -13.33 -27.94 19.25
CA GLY A 71 -13.68 -26.75 20.02
C GLY A 71 -12.79 -25.56 19.65
N THR A 72 -13.30 -24.35 19.87
CA THR A 72 -12.58 -23.11 19.56
C THR A 72 -11.73 -22.59 20.71
N SER A 73 -11.69 -23.31 21.84
CA SER A 73 -10.89 -22.96 23.02
C SER A 73 -9.39 -22.95 22.71
N ASP A 74 -8.98 -23.81 21.77
CA ASP A 74 -7.57 -24.04 21.45
C ASP A 74 -7.10 -23.16 20.29
N ALA A 75 -8.00 -22.32 19.76
CA ALA A 75 -7.67 -21.38 18.69
C ALA A 75 -6.79 -20.25 19.23
N ILE A 76 -5.61 -20.09 18.63
CA ILE A 76 -4.62 -19.09 19.03
C ILE A 76 -4.94 -17.79 18.32
N SER A 77 -4.99 -16.68 19.07
CA SER A 77 -5.17 -15.35 18.49
C SER A 77 -3.86 -14.84 17.93
N MET A 78 -3.89 -14.35 16.71
CA MET A 78 -2.72 -13.87 15.98
C MET A 78 -3.02 -12.52 15.35
N GLN A 79 -1.99 -11.70 15.27
CA GLN A 79 -2.02 -10.43 14.58
C GLN A 79 -1.22 -10.59 13.28
N TRP A 80 -1.91 -10.57 12.15
CA TRP A 80 -1.27 -10.61 10.85
C TRP A 80 -1.06 -9.19 10.34
N ASN A 81 0.18 -8.80 10.11
CA ASN A 81 0.46 -7.56 9.44
C ASN A 81 0.20 -7.75 7.94
N THR A 82 -0.87 -7.14 7.42
CA THR A 82 -1.21 -7.22 6.00
C THR A 82 -0.46 -6.19 5.15
N SER A 83 0.30 -5.30 5.79
CA SER A 83 1.17 -4.35 5.12
C SER A 83 2.63 -4.82 5.15
N ASN A 84 3.16 -5.19 3.99
CA ASN A 84 4.61 -5.40 3.84
C ASN A 84 5.38 -4.07 3.78
N ILE A 85 4.69 -2.92 3.75
CA ILE A 85 5.29 -1.59 3.63
C ILE A 85 4.78 -0.71 4.79
N SER A 86 5.73 -0.18 5.56
CA SER A 86 5.60 0.37 6.91
C SER A 86 4.71 1.61 7.09
N SER A 87 4.05 2.12 6.05
CA SER A 87 3.33 3.40 6.14
C SER A 87 1.95 3.29 6.79
N TYR A 88 1.32 2.11 6.76
CA TYR A 88 0.07 1.84 7.48
C TYR A 88 0.10 0.40 7.95
N ARG A 89 0.42 0.14 9.22
CA ARG A 89 0.22 -1.19 9.80
C ARG A 89 -1.27 -1.48 9.88
N THR A 90 -1.84 -2.02 8.82
CA THR A 90 -3.16 -2.66 8.88
C THR A 90 -2.93 -4.04 9.47
N TYR A 91 -3.45 -4.21 10.67
CA TYR A 91 -3.44 -5.51 11.33
C TYR A 91 -4.77 -6.18 11.07
N THR A 92 -4.70 -7.36 10.46
CA THR A 92 -5.83 -8.28 10.44
C THR A 92 -5.67 -9.21 11.62
N TYR A 93 -6.64 -9.19 12.52
CA TYR A 93 -6.68 -10.12 13.64
C TYR A 93 -7.31 -11.41 13.15
N LEU A 94 -6.53 -12.48 13.24
CA LEU A 94 -6.92 -13.81 12.85
C LEU A 94 -6.85 -14.71 14.07
N LYS A 95 -7.71 -15.71 14.12
CA LYS A 95 -7.50 -16.85 15.00
C LYS A 95 -7.08 -18.04 14.15
N LYS A 96 -6.07 -18.76 14.62
CA LYS A 96 -5.53 -19.96 14.01
C LYS A 96 -5.95 -21.17 14.83
N LEU A 97 -6.60 -22.13 14.18
CA LEU A 97 -7.01 -23.40 14.75
C LEU A 97 -6.22 -24.51 14.07
N ALA A 98 -5.47 -25.28 14.87
CA ALA A 98 -4.84 -26.50 14.38
C ALA A 98 -5.89 -27.61 14.24
N VAL A 99 -5.82 -28.35 13.15
CA VAL A 99 -6.71 -29.47 12.83
C VAL A 99 -5.83 -30.72 12.73
N PRO A 100 -5.63 -31.44 13.85
CA PRO A 100 -4.71 -32.57 13.89
C PRO A 100 -5.26 -33.79 13.15
N ASN A 101 -4.38 -34.75 12.88
CA ASN A 101 -4.70 -36.09 12.40
C ASN A 101 -5.47 -36.14 11.06
N LEU A 102 -5.35 -35.11 10.22
CA LEU A 102 -5.96 -35.11 8.89
C LEU A 102 -5.27 -36.11 7.97
N GLU A 103 -6.06 -36.84 7.20
CA GLU A 103 -5.58 -37.76 6.18
C GLU A 103 -6.16 -37.43 4.80
N PRO A 104 -5.49 -37.80 3.70
CA PRO A 104 -6.06 -37.66 2.37
C PRO A 104 -7.40 -38.39 2.30
N GLY A 105 -8.43 -37.69 1.83
CA GLY A 105 -9.84 -38.04 1.65
C GLY A 105 -10.73 -37.75 2.85
N ASP A 106 -10.19 -37.19 3.94
CA ASP A 106 -11.00 -36.53 4.97
C ASP A 106 -11.71 -35.30 4.38
N ILE A 107 -12.83 -34.92 5.01
CA ILE A 107 -13.52 -33.68 4.71
C ILE A 107 -13.44 -32.74 5.91
N VAL A 108 -12.91 -31.54 5.69
CA VAL A 108 -12.85 -30.49 6.69
C VAL A 108 -13.98 -29.50 6.43
N GLU A 109 -14.84 -29.31 7.40
CA GLU A 109 -15.88 -28.30 7.39
C GLU A 109 -15.63 -27.27 8.49
N TYR A 110 -15.60 -26.00 8.12
CA TYR A 110 -15.59 -24.94 9.12
C TYR A 110 -16.65 -23.90 8.84
N GLU A 111 -17.22 -23.40 9.92
CA GLU A 111 -18.28 -22.40 9.93
C GLU A 111 -17.90 -21.30 10.91
N TYR A 112 -18.11 -20.05 10.53
CA TYR A 112 -18.00 -18.92 11.45
C TYR A 112 -19.13 -17.92 11.27
N LEU A 113 -19.47 -17.23 12.35
CA LEU A 113 -20.38 -16.11 12.40
C LEU A 113 -19.60 -14.86 12.80
N THR A 114 -19.61 -13.83 11.97
CA THR A 114 -19.05 -12.53 12.33
C THR A 114 -20.14 -11.46 12.38
N HIS A 115 -19.95 -10.51 13.29
CA HIS A 115 -20.77 -9.31 13.38
C HIS A 115 -19.93 -8.10 13.02
N GLN A 116 -20.28 -7.43 11.92
CA GLN A 116 -19.64 -6.19 11.54
C GLN A 116 -20.56 -5.01 11.84
N SER A 117 -19.98 -3.90 12.28
CA SER A 117 -20.72 -2.66 12.47
C SER A 117 -20.10 -1.55 11.63
N GLY A 118 -20.94 -0.92 10.81
CA GLY A 118 -20.58 0.18 9.93
C GLY A 118 -21.36 1.45 10.27
N VAL A 119 -20.79 2.60 9.94
CA VAL A 119 -21.50 3.88 10.00
C VAL A 119 -22.00 4.21 8.59
N GLY A 120 -23.31 4.02 8.36
CA GLY A 120 -23.99 4.47 7.12
C GLY A 120 -24.20 3.39 6.06
N GLY A 121 -23.51 2.25 6.13
CA GLY A 121 -23.67 1.10 5.24
C GLY A 121 -22.49 0.14 5.31
N VAL A 122 -22.51 -0.91 4.49
CA VAL A 122 -21.45 -1.91 4.28
C VAL A 122 -21.19 -2.05 2.79
N ILE A 123 -19.91 -2.11 2.43
CA ILE A 123 -19.43 -2.38 1.07
C ILE A 123 -18.50 -3.57 1.19
N ASP A 124 -18.74 -4.58 0.35
CA ASP A 124 -17.87 -5.73 0.32
C ASP A 124 -17.89 -6.40 -1.05
N ARG A 125 -17.08 -7.45 -1.19
CA ARG A 125 -16.92 -8.26 -2.39
C ARG A 125 -17.11 -9.73 -2.05
N ILE A 126 -17.72 -10.45 -2.97
CA ILE A 126 -17.86 -11.90 -2.93
C ILE A 126 -17.02 -12.47 -4.06
N GLU A 127 -15.99 -13.24 -3.71
CA GLU A 127 -15.28 -14.04 -4.72
C GLU A 127 -16.18 -15.15 -5.21
N LEU A 128 -16.22 -15.33 -6.53
CA LEU A 128 -16.97 -16.43 -7.13
C LEU A 128 -16.07 -17.62 -7.46
N ALA A 129 -14.74 -17.49 -7.36
CA ALA A 129 -13.77 -18.53 -7.62
C ALA A 129 -12.73 -18.61 -6.50
N ASP A 130 -12.07 -19.76 -6.39
CA ASP A 130 -11.02 -20.03 -5.39
C ASP A 130 -9.84 -20.74 -6.08
N LYS A 131 -8.71 -20.89 -5.39
CA LYS A 131 -7.54 -21.67 -5.86
C LYS A 131 -7.82 -23.17 -5.96
N TYR A 132 -8.91 -23.62 -5.35
CA TYR A 132 -9.46 -24.98 -5.45
C TYR A 132 -10.81 -24.96 -6.16
N PRO A 133 -11.19 -26.02 -6.89
CA PRO A 133 -12.48 -26.09 -7.56
C PRO A 133 -13.61 -26.08 -6.52
N ILE A 134 -14.68 -25.36 -6.80
CA ILE A 134 -15.84 -25.25 -5.92
C ILE A 134 -16.97 -26.08 -6.50
N LEU A 135 -17.35 -27.17 -5.81
CA LEU A 135 -18.44 -28.03 -6.27
C LEU A 135 -19.81 -27.33 -6.20
N ALA A 136 -20.04 -26.57 -5.14
CA ALA A 136 -21.26 -25.79 -4.94
C ALA A 136 -20.93 -24.50 -4.18
N LEU A 137 -21.30 -23.36 -4.74
CA LEU A 137 -21.23 -22.04 -4.10
C LEU A 137 -22.66 -21.53 -3.89
N GLU A 138 -22.99 -21.20 -2.65
CA GLU A 138 -24.25 -20.54 -2.31
C GLU A 138 -23.98 -19.25 -1.56
N VAL A 139 -24.61 -18.18 -2.04
CA VAL A 139 -24.53 -16.85 -1.46
C VAL A 139 -25.95 -16.36 -1.25
N SER A 140 -26.27 -15.84 -0.07
CA SER A 140 -27.59 -15.30 0.22
C SER A 140 -27.49 -14.05 1.10
N PHE A 141 -28.40 -13.11 0.85
CA PHE A 141 -28.58 -11.90 1.64
C PHE A 141 -30.02 -11.77 2.05
N GLU A 142 -30.25 -11.56 3.35
CA GLU A 142 -31.52 -11.10 3.91
C GLU A 142 -31.38 -9.61 4.21
N VAL A 143 -32.13 -8.79 3.48
CA VAL A 143 -31.97 -7.34 3.49
C VAL A 143 -33.27 -6.68 3.93
N PRO A 144 -33.28 -5.90 5.03
CA PRO A 144 -34.50 -5.25 5.46
C PRO A 144 -35.08 -4.27 4.43
N LYS A 145 -36.41 -4.10 4.36
CA LYS A 145 -37.04 -3.22 3.35
C LYS A 145 -36.52 -1.77 3.31
N TRP A 146 -36.03 -1.28 4.45
CA TRP A 146 -35.47 0.05 4.64
C TRP A 146 -33.96 0.12 4.31
N VAL A 147 -33.40 -0.92 3.71
CA VAL A 147 -32.02 -0.95 3.22
C VAL A 147 -32.02 -0.93 1.70
N ILE A 148 -31.20 -0.06 1.13
CA ILE A 148 -30.86 -0.11 -0.29
C ILE A 148 -29.72 -1.09 -0.44
N PHE A 149 -29.94 -2.13 -1.25
CA PHE A 149 -28.93 -3.12 -1.64
C PHE A 149 -28.69 -3.01 -3.14
N GLU A 150 -27.42 -2.94 -3.50
CA GLU A 150 -26.96 -2.57 -4.82
C GLU A 150 -25.72 -3.45 -5.12
N GLN A 151 -25.67 -4.08 -6.30
CA GLN A 151 -24.59 -5.00 -6.69
C GLN A 151 -23.97 -4.61 -8.03
N LYS A 152 -22.72 -5.03 -8.26
CA LYS A 152 -21.98 -4.87 -9.51
C LYS A 152 -21.10 -6.08 -9.78
N GLN A 153 -21.15 -6.57 -11.01
CA GLN A 153 -20.33 -7.68 -11.48
C GLN A 153 -18.92 -7.20 -11.81
N LEU A 154 -17.92 -7.98 -11.41
CA LEU A 154 -16.52 -7.82 -11.75
C LEU A 154 -16.06 -9.10 -12.45
N ASN A 155 -15.67 -9.01 -13.72
CA ASN A 155 -15.20 -10.14 -14.54
C ASN A 155 -16.10 -11.38 -14.54
N THR A 156 -17.41 -11.17 -14.41
CA THR A 156 -18.40 -12.25 -14.36
C THR A 156 -19.72 -11.79 -14.98
N THR A 157 -20.50 -12.76 -15.46
CA THR A 157 -21.90 -12.56 -15.86
C THR A 157 -22.87 -12.99 -14.76
N SER A 158 -22.39 -13.68 -13.72
CA SER A 158 -23.21 -14.10 -12.58
C SER A 158 -23.73 -12.90 -11.81
N ILE A 159 -24.99 -12.98 -11.39
CA ILE A 159 -25.70 -11.91 -10.67
C ILE A 159 -26.55 -12.52 -9.56
N LEU A 160 -26.64 -11.85 -8.41
CA LEU A 160 -27.62 -12.24 -7.39
C LEU A 160 -29.04 -12.06 -7.93
N SER A 161 -29.92 -13.01 -7.63
CA SER A 161 -31.32 -13.01 -8.06
C SER A 161 -32.04 -11.71 -7.70
N ALA A 162 -33.10 -11.39 -8.45
CA ALA A 162 -34.02 -10.32 -8.08
C ALA A 162 -34.58 -10.56 -6.66
N PRO A 163 -34.85 -9.49 -5.88
CA PRO A 163 -35.30 -9.65 -4.51
C PRO A 163 -36.63 -10.38 -4.47
N GLN A 164 -36.70 -11.47 -3.71
CA GLN A 164 -37.96 -12.07 -3.31
C GLN A 164 -38.39 -11.46 -1.97
N ASN A 165 -39.63 -10.98 -1.90
CA ASN A 165 -40.16 -10.43 -0.64
C ASN A 165 -40.50 -11.57 0.33
N THR A 166 -40.10 -11.42 1.58
CA THR A 166 -40.46 -12.35 2.67
C THR A 166 -41.75 -11.92 3.36
N PHE A 167 -42.23 -12.74 4.31
CA PHE A 167 -43.40 -12.46 5.15
C PHE A 167 -43.30 -11.12 5.92
N ASN A 168 -42.08 -10.60 6.14
CA ASN A 168 -41.82 -9.33 6.83
C ASN A 168 -41.53 -8.15 5.88
N ASP A 169 -41.76 -8.31 4.57
CA ASP A 169 -41.33 -7.41 3.49
C ASP A 169 -39.80 -7.29 3.31
N ASP A 170 -39.00 -8.15 3.96
CA ASP A 170 -37.56 -8.15 3.74
C ASP A 170 -37.24 -8.73 2.36
N LYS A 171 -36.11 -8.31 1.80
CA LYS A 171 -35.66 -8.66 0.46
C LYS A 171 -34.59 -9.73 0.53
N ASN A 172 -34.84 -10.87 -0.12
CA ASN A 172 -33.86 -11.93 -0.24
C ASN A 172 -33.19 -11.91 -1.60
N PHE A 173 -31.86 -11.85 -1.60
CA PHE A 173 -31.02 -12.00 -2.79
C PHE A 173 -30.24 -13.29 -2.65
N SER A 174 -30.13 -14.10 -3.72
CA SER A 174 -29.31 -15.31 -3.68
C SER A 174 -28.60 -15.60 -5.00
N LEU A 175 -27.51 -16.34 -4.91
CA LEU A 175 -26.78 -16.89 -6.04
C LEU A 175 -26.39 -18.32 -5.70
N LYS A 176 -26.63 -19.24 -6.63
CA LYS A 176 -26.13 -20.61 -6.58
C LYS A 176 -25.34 -20.88 -7.84
N LEU A 177 -24.12 -21.37 -7.69
CA LEU A 177 -23.27 -21.82 -8.78
C LEU A 177 -22.80 -23.24 -8.47
N ASP A 178 -22.88 -24.10 -9.48
CA ASP A 178 -22.39 -25.47 -9.41
C ASP A 178 -21.12 -25.59 -10.25
N SER A 179 -20.18 -26.42 -9.78
CA SER A 179 -18.94 -26.76 -10.52
C SER A 179 -18.15 -25.53 -11.00
N VAL A 180 -17.80 -24.64 -10.10
CA VAL A 180 -16.95 -23.49 -10.42
C VAL A 180 -15.48 -23.92 -10.52
N ASN A 181 -14.87 -23.61 -11.66
CA ASN A 181 -13.46 -23.87 -11.90
C ASN A 181 -12.57 -23.10 -10.93
N LYS A 182 -11.46 -23.72 -10.52
CA LYS A 182 -10.41 -23.00 -9.80
C LYS A 182 -9.78 -21.92 -10.68
N TYR A 183 -9.32 -20.83 -10.08
CA TYR A 183 -8.40 -19.94 -10.76
C TYR A 183 -6.97 -20.45 -10.64
N LYS A 184 -6.12 -20.03 -11.58
CA LYS A 184 -4.68 -20.27 -11.52
C LYS A 184 -4.04 -19.16 -10.70
N GLU A 185 -3.39 -19.51 -9.60
CA GLU A 185 -2.56 -18.57 -8.84
C GLU A 185 -1.38 -18.15 -9.71
N GLU A 186 -1.27 -16.87 -10.00
CA GLU A 186 -0.27 -16.32 -10.90
C GLU A 186 0.35 -15.08 -10.25
N MET A 187 1.66 -14.91 -10.40
CA MET A 187 2.32 -13.69 -9.95
C MET A 187 1.77 -12.47 -10.69
N TRP A 188 1.79 -11.31 -10.01
CA TRP A 188 1.45 -10.00 -10.61
C TRP A 188 0.02 -9.88 -11.15
N THR A 189 -0.94 -10.53 -10.48
CA THR A 189 -2.37 -10.32 -10.70
C THR A 189 -2.93 -9.31 -9.70
N TYR A 190 -4.01 -8.62 -10.08
CA TYR A 190 -4.83 -7.84 -9.17
C TYR A 190 -6.19 -8.50 -9.00
N GLU A 191 -6.50 -8.98 -7.80
CA GLU A 191 -7.71 -9.77 -7.54
C GLU A 191 -8.99 -9.06 -8.00
N SER A 192 -9.12 -7.76 -7.73
CA SER A 192 -10.28 -6.95 -8.14
C SER A 192 -10.44 -6.79 -9.64
N MET A 193 -9.40 -7.08 -10.42
CA MET A 193 -9.30 -6.85 -11.85
C MET A 193 -9.26 -8.14 -12.66
N ASP A 194 -8.76 -9.23 -12.09
CA ASP A 194 -8.55 -10.48 -12.82
C ASP A 194 -9.54 -11.59 -12.42
N PHE A 195 -10.03 -11.60 -11.16
CA PHE A 195 -10.90 -12.68 -10.69
C PHE A 195 -12.40 -12.34 -10.76
N PRO A 196 -13.27 -13.34 -10.99
CA PRO A 196 -14.72 -13.16 -11.03
C PRO A 196 -15.28 -12.91 -9.64
N ALA A 197 -15.96 -11.77 -9.46
CA ALA A 197 -16.51 -11.38 -8.17
C ALA A 197 -17.80 -10.56 -8.31
N ILE A 198 -18.60 -10.54 -7.24
CA ILE A 198 -19.74 -9.61 -7.10
C ILE A 198 -19.40 -8.62 -6.00
N ARG A 199 -19.33 -7.34 -6.35
CA ARG A 199 -19.24 -6.25 -5.39
C ARG A 199 -20.63 -5.83 -4.98
N TYR A 200 -20.88 -5.64 -3.70
CA TYR A 200 -22.18 -5.19 -3.20
C TYR A 200 -22.06 -4.02 -2.23
N PHE A 201 -23.15 -3.26 -2.14
CA PHE A 201 -23.31 -2.14 -1.25
C PHE A 201 -24.68 -2.20 -0.59
N ALA A 202 -24.69 -2.17 0.74
CA ALA A 202 -25.90 -2.11 1.56
C ALA A 202 -25.91 -0.84 2.40
N ARG A 203 -26.96 -0.01 2.33
CA ARG A 203 -27.07 1.21 3.15
C ARG A 203 -28.45 1.44 3.73
N TYR A 204 -28.48 2.07 4.90
CA TYR A 204 -29.71 2.52 5.54
C TYR A 204 -30.42 3.59 4.70
N TYR A 205 -31.71 3.39 4.41
CA TYR A 205 -32.61 4.33 3.79
C TYR A 205 -33.81 4.62 4.71
N PRO A 206 -33.93 5.83 5.30
CA PRO A 206 -35.02 6.17 6.18
C PRO A 206 -36.35 6.19 5.41
N PRO A 207 -37.42 5.61 5.98
CA PRO A 207 -38.73 5.51 5.33
C PRO A 207 -39.40 6.83 4.91
N ARG A 208 -38.91 8.00 5.37
CA ARG A 208 -39.55 9.31 5.17
C ARG A 208 -39.26 9.99 3.82
N PHE A 209 -38.49 9.37 2.93
CA PHE A 209 -38.08 9.96 1.66
C PHE A 209 -38.72 9.22 0.47
N SER A 210 -39.10 9.98 -0.56
CA SER A 210 -39.99 9.52 -1.64
C SER A 210 -39.30 8.88 -2.85
N ALA A 211 -37.96 8.83 -2.91
CA ALA A 211 -37.27 8.10 -3.97
C ALA A 211 -35.85 7.64 -3.56
N PRO A 212 -35.51 6.35 -3.71
CA PRO A 212 -34.14 5.88 -3.56
C PRO A 212 -33.28 6.46 -4.70
N LEU A 213 -32.23 7.21 -4.36
CA LEU A 213 -31.20 7.60 -5.31
C LEU A 213 -30.31 6.38 -5.61
N THR A 214 -30.04 6.11 -6.90
CA THR A 214 -29.08 5.07 -7.32
C THR A 214 -27.65 5.43 -6.91
N MET A 215 -26.74 4.46 -6.77
CA MET A 215 -25.33 4.76 -6.47
C MET A 215 -24.65 5.64 -7.50
N SER A 216 -24.93 5.52 -8.79
CA SER A 216 -24.28 6.38 -9.80
C SER A 216 -24.56 7.87 -9.56
N ALA A 217 -25.81 8.22 -9.22
CA ALA A 217 -26.20 9.57 -8.84
C ALA A 217 -25.69 9.96 -7.44
N THR A 218 -25.48 8.98 -6.56
CA THR A 218 -24.97 9.19 -5.20
C THR A 218 -23.45 9.37 -5.19
N LEU A 219 -22.69 8.68 -6.05
CA LEU A 219 -21.23 8.73 -6.12
C LEU A 219 -20.74 10.13 -6.51
N GLN A 220 -21.35 10.72 -7.54
CA GLN A 220 -21.09 12.11 -7.94
C GLN A 220 -21.41 13.11 -6.81
N LYS A 221 -22.45 12.83 -6.02
CA LYS A 221 -22.87 13.66 -4.88
C LYS A 221 -22.02 13.42 -3.62
N ILE A 222 -21.50 12.22 -3.38
CA ILE A 222 -20.65 11.91 -2.22
C ILE A 222 -19.22 12.41 -2.44
N ILE A 223 -18.67 12.25 -3.64
CA ILE A 223 -17.39 12.89 -4.02
C ILE A 223 -17.49 14.42 -3.84
N ALA A 224 -18.67 14.99 -4.08
CA ALA A 224 -18.96 16.40 -3.78
C ALA A 224 -19.13 16.72 -2.28
N ARG A 225 -19.44 15.76 -1.41
CA ARG A 225 -19.83 15.95 -0.01
C ARG A 225 -18.73 15.61 1.01
N ASP A 226 -17.95 14.55 0.80
CA ASP A 226 -16.80 14.20 1.65
C ASP A 226 -15.76 15.34 1.69
N PHE A 227 -15.82 16.20 0.66
CA PHE A 227 -15.17 17.51 0.57
C PHE A 227 -15.54 18.52 1.67
N PHE A 228 -16.80 18.54 2.14
CA PHE A 228 -17.31 19.60 3.03
C PHE A 228 -17.47 19.17 4.49
N TYR A 229 -17.44 17.87 4.80
CA TYR A 229 -17.83 17.34 6.11
C TYR A 229 -16.66 16.91 6.99
N ASN A 230 -15.44 17.39 6.76
CA ASN A 230 -14.35 17.02 7.65
C ASN A 230 -14.35 17.87 8.94
N LYS A 231 -14.59 17.20 10.06
CA LYS A 231 -14.97 17.69 11.40
C LYS A 231 -13.87 18.50 12.12
N SER A 232 -12.83 18.97 11.43
CA SER A 232 -11.82 19.84 12.00
C SER A 232 -11.70 21.19 11.28
N ILE A 233 -12.83 21.89 11.05
CA ILE A 233 -12.79 23.30 10.60
C ILE A 233 -11.76 24.13 11.41
N LYS A 234 -11.55 23.83 12.70
CA LYS A 234 -10.51 24.47 13.52
C LYS A 234 -9.06 24.07 13.15
N GLU A 235 -8.75 22.78 12.97
CA GLU A 235 -7.39 22.32 12.58
C GLU A 235 -7.08 22.67 11.12
N ASN A 236 -8.07 22.50 10.23
CA ASN A 236 -8.05 22.99 8.85
C ASN A 236 -7.63 24.46 8.79
N LEU A 237 -8.27 25.32 9.59
CA LEU A 237 -7.96 26.74 9.65
C LEU A 237 -6.58 27.02 10.26
N PHE A 238 -6.12 26.20 11.22
CA PHE A 238 -4.81 26.37 11.85
C PHE A 238 -3.66 26.17 10.85
N TYR A 239 -3.59 25.01 10.19
CA TYR A 239 -2.55 24.73 9.20
C TYR A 239 -2.66 25.70 8.02
N ALA A 240 -3.86 25.88 7.46
CA ALA A 240 -4.05 26.77 6.32
C ALA A 240 -3.65 28.22 6.63
N LYS A 241 -3.94 28.74 7.84
CA LYS A 241 -3.53 30.09 8.24
C LYS A 241 -2.01 30.23 8.31
N LYS A 242 -1.30 29.26 8.88
CA LYS A 242 0.17 29.25 8.93
C LYS A 242 0.78 29.20 7.53
N ILE A 243 0.26 28.33 6.67
CA ILE A 243 0.71 28.19 5.28
C ILE A 243 0.48 29.49 4.51
N LYS A 244 -0.71 30.11 4.60
CA LYS A 244 -1.00 31.43 3.99
C LYS A 244 -0.01 32.50 4.44
N ALA A 245 0.29 32.57 5.74
CA ALA A 245 1.25 33.53 6.27
C ALA A 245 2.66 33.31 5.70
N ARG A 246 3.07 32.04 5.50
CA ARG A 246 4.34 31.70 4.86
C ARG A 246 4.33 32.07 3.38
N ILE A 247 3.28 31.72 2.63
CA ILE A 247 3.08 32.11 1.22
C ILE A 247 3.20 33.63 1.07
N LYS A 248 2.53 34.42 1.92
CA LYS A 248 2.60 35.90 1.88
C LYS A 248 4.02 36.43 2.04
N LYS A 249 4.89 35.76 2.82
CA LYS A 249 6.30 36.15 2.97
C LYS A 249 7.12 35.80 1.73
N VAL A 250 6.88 34.64 1.14
CA VAL A 250 7.63 34.12 -0.01
C VAL A 250 7.27 34.87 -1.29
N ARG A 251 5.99 35.23 -1.47
CA ARG A 251 5.51 36.09 -2.56
C ARG A 251 6.16 37.48 -2.60
N LYS A 252 6.86 37.90 -1.53
CA LYS A 252 7.69 39.12 -1.59
C LYS A 252 8.99 38.94 -2.38
N LYS A 253 9.37 37.70 -2.69
CA LYS A 253 10.65 37.35 -3.32
C LYS A 253 10.50 36.66 -4.67
N THR A 254 9.40 35.97 -4.90
CA THR A 254 9.13 35.26 -6.17
C THR A 254 7.63 35.21 -6.44
N ASP A 255 7.26 35.32 -7.71
CA ASP A 255 5.91 35.11 -8.21
C ASP A 255 5.72 33.76 -8.91
N ASP A 256 6.78 32.94 -8.96
CA ASP A 256 6.70 31.59 -9.55
C ASP A 256 5.72 30.69 -8.77
N GLU A 257 4.61 30.33 -9.42
CA GLU A 257 3.55 29.53 -8.80
C GLU A 257 4.10 28.17 -8.33
N LYS A 258 4.95 27.50 -9.12
CA LYS A 258 5.50 26.19 -8.76
C LYS A 258 6.31 26.25 -7.47
N THR A 259 7.19 27.26 -7.34
CA THR A 259 7.95 27.48 -6.11
C THR A 259 7.03 27.74 -4.91
N VAL A 260 5.97 28.53 -5.09
CA VAL A 260 5.01 28.82 -4.00
C VAL A 260 4.22 27.56 -3.59
N ILE A 261 3.80 26.74 -4.55
CA ILE A 261 3.07 25.49 -4.29
C ILE A 261 3.99 24.47 -3.60
N ALA A 262 5.21 24.27 -4.10
CA ALA A 262 6.20 23.37 -3.49
C ALA A 262 6.51 23.77 -2.04
N LEU A 263 6.67 25.05 -1.78
CA LEU A 263 6.86 25.57 -0.43
C LEU A 263 5.64 25.34 0.46
N ALA A 264 4.42 25.53 -0.05
CA ALA A 264 3.20 25.29 0.72
C ALA A 264 3.08 23.82 1.13
N TYR A 265 3.39 22.90 0.20
CA TYR A 265 3.43 21.46 0.44
C TYR A 265 4.47 21.08 1.49
N ASN A 266 5.73 21.46 1.29
CA ASN A 266 6.83 21.14 2.20
C ASN A 266 6.61 21.76 3.59
N TYR A 267 6.07 22.98 3.66
CA TYR A 267 5.75 23.62 4.94
C TYR A 267 4.59 22.95 5.66
N PHE A 268 3.60 22.41 4.95
CA PHE A 268 2.54 21.64 5.57
C PHE A 268 3.09 20.33 6.16
N ARG A 269 3.92 19.61 5.40
CA ARG A 269 4.65 18.42 5.88
C ARG A 269 5.46 18.73 7.14
N TYR A 270 6.21 19.84 7.15
CA TYR A 270 6.96 20.31 8.32
C TYR A 270 6.06 20.52 9.56
N LEU A 271 4.89 21.16 9.39
CA LEU A 271 3.98 21.43 10.50
C LEU A 271 3.43 20.14 11.11
N VAL A 272 3.05 19.18 10.26
CA VAL A 272 2.57 17.86 10.69
C VAL A 272 3.67 17.09 11.43
N ASN A 273 4.89 17.06 10.88
CA ASN A 273 6.04 16.41 11.53
C ASN A 273 6.37 17.04 12.88
N THR A 274 6.25 18.37 12.99
CA THR A 274 6.45 19.09 14.25
C THR A 274 5.41 18.67 15.29
N ASP A 275 4.14 18.60 14.92
CA ASP A 275 3.08 18.18 15.85
C ASP A 275 3.21 16.69 16.22
N ALA A 276 3.63 15.84 15.28
CA ALA A 276 3.91 14.42 15.50
C ALA A 276 5.04 14.18 16.52
N ILE A 277 6.20 14.82 16.35
CA ILE A 277 7.33 14.69 17.30
C ILE A 277 6.94 15.21 18.70
N SER A 278 6.07 16.22 18.77
CA SER A 278 5.60 16.77 20.04
C SER A 278 4.58 15.89 20.79
N GLY A 279 4.22 14.73 20.24
CA GLY A 279 3.24 13.84 20.85
C GLY A 279 1.78 14.25 20.63
N LYS A 280 1.51 15.30 19.85
CA LYS A 280 0.14 15.85 19.67
C LYS A 280 -0.69 15.07 18.67
N LEU A 281 -0.05 14.47 17.67
CA LEU A 281 -0.72 13.68 16.63
C LEU A 281 -0.56 12.17 16.87
N TYR A 282 0.51 11.74 17.54
CA TYR A 282 0.82 10.32 17.74
C TYR A 282 1.88 10.16 18.84
N ASP A 283 2.02 8.95 19.41
CA ASP A 283 3.09 8.57 20.33
C ASP A 283 4.39 8.13 19.60
N PRO A 284 5.39 9.02 19.40
CA PRO A 284 6.63 8.74 18.67
C PRO A 284 7.38 7.47 19.08
N LEU A 285 7.19 6.97 20.30
CA LEU A 285 7.87 5.78 20.82
C LEU A 285 7.20 4.49 20.35
N ASN A 286 5.89 4.52 20.10
CA ASN A 286 5.07 3.35 19.75
C ASN A 286 4.84 3.17 18.23
N GLN A 287 5.54 3.93 17.38
CA GLN A 287 5.61 3.72 15.92
C GLN A 287 4.27 3.71 15.12
N LYS A 288 3.14 4.11 15.71
CA LYS A 288 1.83 4.28 15.06
C LYS A 288 1.66 5.66 14.38
N GLN A 289 2.20 5.84 13.18
CA GLN A 289 1.98 7.08 12.45
C GLN A 289 0.54 7.17 11.92
N ASP A 290 -0.33 7.93 12.61
CA ASP A 290 -1.56 8.43 11.98
C ASP A 290 -1.17 9.59 11.06
N GLY A 291 -1.10 9.32 9.75
CA GLY A 291 -0.88 10.34 8.74
C GLY A 291 -2.04 11.35 8.66
N VAL A 292 -1.86 12.42 7.89
CA VAL A 292 -2.98 13.29 7.52
C VAL A 292 -3.93 12.47 6.64
N SER A 293 -5.25 12.58 6.82
CA SER A 293 -6.20 11.95 5.88
C SER A 293 -6.28 12.74 4.57
N ASP A 294 -6.48 12.07 3.44
CA ASP A 294 -6.62 12.70 2.11
C ASP A 294 -7.58 13.90 2.09
N PRO A 295 -8.77 13.85 2.74
CA PRO A 295 -9.68 14.99 2.75
C PRO A 295 -9.16 16.17 3.60
N LEU A 296 -8.47 15.91 4.72
CA LEU A 296 -7.83 16.95 5.53
C LEU A 296 -6.69 17.61 4.74
N PHE A 297 -5.86 16.79 4.08
CA PHE A 297 -4.76 17.27 3.24
C PHE A 297 -5.26 18.20 2.13
N CYS A 298 -6.25 17.74 1.35
CA CYS A 298 -6.84 18.52 0.26
C CYS A 298 -7.47 19.81 0.77
N SER A 299 -8.23 19.75 1.86
CA SER A 299 -8.91 20.91 2.45
C SER A 299 -7.94 22.02 2.88
N VAL A 300 -6.84 21.65 3.56
CA VAL A 300 -5.83 22.59 4.05
C VAL A 300 -5.14 23.30 2.88
N LEU A 301 -4.61 22.55 1.91
CA LEU A 301 -3.87 23.12 0.79
C LEU A 301 -4.79 23.89 -0.15
N LEU A 302 -6.00 23.38 -0.44
CA LEU A 302 -7.00 24.11 -1.22
C LEU A 302 -7.30 25.47 -0.57
N THR A 303 -7.55 25.48 0.74
CA THR A 303 -7.85 26.71 1.48
C THR A 303 -6.68 27.67 1.45
N ALA A 304 -5.45 27.16 1.64
CA ALA A 304 -4.22 27.96 1.68
C ALA A 304 -3.88 28.58 0.32
N LEU A 305 -3.83 27.75 -0.73
CA LEU A 305 -3.41 28.12 -2.08
C LEU A 305 -4.45 28.99 -2.78
N SER A 306 -5.74 28.56 -2.79
CA SER A 306 -6.82 29.34 -3.41
C SER A 306 -7.00 30.69 -2.71
N GLY A 307 -6.90 30.71 -1.38
CA GLY A 307 -6.92 31.95 -0.60
C GLY A 307 -5.70 32.86 -0.80
N SER A 308 -4.69 32.38 -1.53
CA SER A 308 -3.49 33.13 -1.92
C SER A 308 -3.41 33.36 -3.43
N GLY A 309 -4.55 33.21 -4.14
CA GLY A 309 -4.68 33.50 -5.58
C GLY A 309 -4.18 32.39 -6.51
N ILE A 310 -3.82 31.20 -6.01
CA ILE A 310 -3.36 30.08 -6.85
C ILE A 310 -4.57 29.20 -7.19
N PRO A 311 -4.92 29.03 -8.49
CA PRO A 311 -6.03 28.16 -8.89
C PRO A 311 -5.78 26.73 -8.44
N CYS A 312 -6.74 26.16 -7.72
CA CYS A 312 -6.66 24.80 -7.21
C CYS A 312 -7.99 24.09 -7.40
N LYS A 313 -7.93 22.81 -7.77
CA LYS A 313 -9.08 21.94 -7.89
C LYS A 313 -8.77 20.57 -7.29
N GLN A 314 -9.69 20.02 -6.52
CA GLN A 314 -9.56 18.65 -6.03
C GLN A 314 -9.86 17.67 -7.16
N VAL A 315 -9.11 16.59 -7.18
CA VAL A 315 -9.25 15.47 -8.11
C VAL A 315 -9.26 14.17 -7.32
N CYS A 316 -9.70 13.09 -7.94
CA CYS A 316 -9.64 11.76 -7.34
C CYS A 316 -9.26 10.69 -8.36
N TYR A 317 -8.82 9.54 -7.87
CA TYR A 317 -8.49 8.38 -8.67
C TYR A 317 -8.85 7.11 -7.91
N VAL A 318 -8.97 5.99 -8.64
CA VAL A 318 -9.10 4.66 -8.04
C VAL A 318 -7.73 4.00 -8.06
N PRO A 319 -7.22 3.48 -6.93
CA PRO A 319 -5.99 2.71 -6.90
C PRO A 319 -6.03 1.55 -7.91
N LYS A 320 -4.93 1.30 -8.62
CA LYS A 320 -4.84 0.29 -9.70
C LYS A 320 -5.35 -1.09 -9.26
N ASN A 321 -5.08 -1.49 -8.01
CA ASN A 321 -5.49 -2.77 -7.43
C ASN A 321 -6.97 -2.86 -7.02
N LYS A 322 -7.68 -1.72 -6.93
CA LYS A 322 -9.13 -1.67 -6.63
C LYS A 322 -9.99 -1.63 -7.90
N GLY A 323 -9.38 -1.22 -9.01
CA GLY A 323 -9.88 -1.34 -10.36
C GLY A 323 -9.92 -0.02 -11.12
N THR A 324 -10.73 0.04 -12.17
CA THR A 324 -10.86 1.26 -12.97
C THR A 324 -11.87 2.25 -12.35
N ILE A 325 -11.75 3.52 -12.73
CA ILE A 325 -12.69 4.55 -12.28
C ILE A 325 -14.13 4.30 -12.76
N GLN A 326 -14.30 3.61 -13.89
CA GLN A 326 -15.61 3.17 -14.40
C GLN A 326 -16.16 1.99 -13.60
N GLN A 327 -15.28 1.14 -13.05
CA GLN A 327 -15.66 0.05 -12.16
C GLN A 327 -15.94 0.51 -10.73
N ALA A 328 -15.45 1.68 -10.32
CA ALA A 328 -15.75 2.28 -9.03
C ALA A 328 -17.26 2.28 -8.74
N TYR A 329 -17.62 1.94 -7.51
CA TYR A 329 -18.99 1.81 -7.04
C TYR A 329 -19.26 2.65 -5.78
N SER A 330 -18.18 2.97 -5.05
CA SER A 330 -18.22 3.58 -3.73
C SER A 330 -17.20 4.72 -3.60
N PRO A 331 -17.50 5.77 -2.83
CA PRO A 331 -16.55 6.85 -2.52
C PRO A 331 -15.30 6.38 -1.76
N TYR A 332 -15.35 5.23 -1.07
CA TYR A 332 -14.22 4.68 -0.31
C TYR A 332 -13.17 3.99 -1.19
N GLU A 333 -13.48 3.80 -2.47
CA GLU A 333 -12.53 3.29 -3.46
C GLU A 333 -11.66 4.40 -4.05
N PHE A 334 -11.98 5.66 -3.74
CA PHE A 334 -11.27 6.82 -4.25
C PHE A 334 -10.22 7.31 -3.26
N ASN A 335 -9.03 7.56 -3.79
CA ASN A 335 -8.03 8.41 -3.16
C ASN A 335 -8.18 9.84 -3.73
N TYR A 336 -7.76 10.85 -2.96
CA TYR A 336 -7.92 12.25 -3.35
C TYR A 336 -6.59 12.98 -3.48
N ALA A 337 -6.53 13.91 -4.42
CA ALA A 337 -5.38 14.76 -4.66
C ALA A 337 -5.82 16.18 -5.04
N LEU A 338 -4.88 17.12 -5.08
CA LEU A 338 -5.13 18.50 -5.49
C LEU A 338 -4.35 18.83 -6.77
N LYS A 339 -5.04 19.25 -7.82
CA LYS A 339 -4.42 19.87 -8.98
C LYS A 339 -4.30 21.38 -8.74
N ALA A 340 -3.09 21.92 -8.74
CA ALA A 340 -2.80 23.31 -8.38
C ALA A 340 -1.96 24.01 -9.46
N GLY A 341 -2.22 25.30 -9.72
CA GLY A 341 -1.54 26.13 -10.73
C GLY A 341 -2.37 26.37 -11.99
N ALA A 342 -2.15 27.52 -12.64
CA ALA A 342 -2.94 27.95 -13.79
C ALA A 342 -2.47 27.37 -15.14
N LYS A 343 -1.17 27.55 -15.47
CA LYS A 343 -0.55 27.11 -16.73
C LYS A 343 0.13 25.74 -16.59
N ASP A 344 1.02 25.62 -15.61
CA ASP A 344 1.78 24.39 -15.35
C ASP A 344 1.24 23.70 -14.09
N SER A 345 0.05 23.13 -14.20
CA SER A 345 -0.60 22.53 -13.05
C SER A 345 0.16 21.30 -12.54
N VAL A 346 0.41 21.25 -11.23
CA VAL A 346 0.99 20.11 -10.52
C VAL A 346 -0.07 19.30 -9.80
N TYR A 347 0.22 18.03 -9.51
CA TYR A 347 -0.67 17.17 -8.74
C TYR A 347 -0.07 16.93 -7.36
N LEU A 348 -0.78 17.40 -6.33
CA LEU A 348 -0.38 17.25 -4.94
C LEU A 348 -1.14 16.08 -4.35
N PHE A 349 -0.41 15.03 -4.00
CA PHE A 349 -0.92 13.88 -3.27
C PHE A 349 -0.58 13.99 -1.80
N ASN A 350 -1.39 13.36 -0.97
CA ASN A 350 -1.17 13.34 0.46
C ASN A 350 0.23 12.84 0.81
N PHE A 351 0.80 13.36 1.89
CA PHE A 351 2.20 13.11 2.25
C PHE A 351 2.33 12.20 3.47
N SER A 352 3.37 11.37 3.44
CA SER A 352 4.06 10.87 4.62
C SER A 352 5.23 11.81 4.96
N ASN A 353 6.06 11.43 5.94
CA ASN A 353 7.29 12.18 6.26
C ASN A 353 8.23 12.30 5.05
N ASN A 354 8.06 11.41 4.07
CA ASN A 354 9.04 11.13 3.03
C ASN A 354 8.54 11.43 1.62
N SER A 355 7.28 11.87 1.48
CA SER A 355 6.68 12.15 0.17
C SER A 355 7.31 13.36 -0.49
N VAL A 356 7.53 13.28 -1.81
CA VAL A 356 8.12 14.38 -2.57
C VAL A 356 7.03 15.20 -3.25
N TYR A 357 7.22 16.52 -3.29
CA TYR A 357 6.36 17.42 -4.04
C TYR A 357 6.22 16.97 -5.51
N ASP A 358 4.99 16.97 -6.01
CA ASP A 358 4.63 16.59 -7.40
C ASP A 358 5.02 15.16 -7.79
N GLN A 359 5.24 14.28 -6.80
CA GLN A 359 5.40 12.84 -7.03
C GLN A 359 4.03 12.17 -7.12
N VAL A 360 3.78 11.51 -8.24
CA VAL A 360 2.57 10.68 -8.43
C VAL A 360 2.74 9.37 -7.66
N PRO A 361 1.76 8.95 -6.83
CA PRO A 361 1.76 7.64 -6.19
C PRO A 361 1.77 6.51 -7.21
N GLU A 362 2.42 5.40 -6.89
CA GLU A 362 2.52 4.23 -7.77
C GLU A 362 1.17 3.55 -8.04
N ASP A 363 0.28 3.56 -7.06
CA ASP A 363 -1.07 3.02 -7.19
C ASP A 363 -2.01 3.95 -7.97
N CYS A 364 -1.57 5.15 -8.33
CA CYS A 364 -2.38 6.12 -9.04
C CYS A 364 -2.64 5.67 -10.49
N SER A 365 -3.90 5.32 -10.77
CA SER A 365 -4.43 5.14 -12.12
C SER A 365 -5.09 6.43 -12.64
N ASN A 366 -5.76 6.37 -13.80
CA ASN A 366 -6.48 7.49 -14.43
C ASN A 366 -7.16 8.45 -13.43
N ILE A 367 -6.86 9.75 -13.51
CA ILE A 367 -7.39 10.78 -12.62
C ILE A 367 -8.70 11.35 -13.18
N ALA A 368 -9.78 11.29 -12.40
CA ALA A 368 -10.98 12.08 -12.68
C ALA A 368 -10.83 13.52 -12.22
N ASN A 369 -11.12 14.45 -13.13
CA ASN A 369 -11.35 15.83 -12.78
C ASN A 369 -12.82 16.01 -12.40
N TYR A 370 -13.06 16.43 -11.17
CA TYR A 370 -14.35 16.96 -10.76
C TYR A 370 -14.33 18.48 -10.86
N ASN A 371 -15.13 19.03 -11.76
CA ASN A 371 -15.33 20.47 -11.87
C ASN A 371 -16.26 20.98 -10.76
N PHE A 372 -15.73 21.11 -9.55
CA PHE A 372 -16.37 21.94 -8.53
C PHE A 372 -16.11 23.40 -8.88
N SER A 373 -17.04 24.02 -9.62
CA SER A 373 -17.17 25.48 -9.58
C SER A 373 -17.25 25.87 -8.10
N SER A 374 -16.29 26.65 -7.63
CA SER A 374 -16.22 27.16 -6.27
C SER A 374 -17.49 27.94 -5.94
N GLY A 375 -18.53 27.22 -5.52
CA GLY A 375 -19.70 27.83 -4.90
C GLY A 375 -19.18 28.55 -3.68
N LYS A 376 -19.43 29.87 -3.62
CA LYS A 376 -19.10 30.77 -2.51
C LYS A 376 -19.03 29.99 -1.20
N CYS A 377 -17.85 29.99 -0.56
CA CYS A 377 -17.64 29.42 0.77
C CYS A 377 -18.90 29.61 1.62
N TYR A 378 -19.44 28.51 2.16
CA TYR A 378 -20.62 28.54 3.03
C TYR A 378 -20.42 29.63 4.09
N ARG A 379 -21.13 30.76 3.92
CA ARG A 379 -21.25 31.77 4.96
C ARG A 379 -21.97 31.08 6.11
N LYS A 380 -21.33 31.09 7.29
CA LYS A 380 -21.85 30.67 8.61
C LYS A 380 -23.38 30.55 8.62
N THR A 381 -23.90 29.36 8.33
CA THR A 381 -25.26 29.03 8.75
C THR A 381 -25.20 28.91 10.26
N ARG A 382 -25.84 29.85 10.98
CA ARG A 382 -26.06 29.76 12.42
C ARG A 382 -26.87 28.48 12.68
N PHE A 383 -26.20 27.37 12.97
CA PHE A 383 -26.86 26.25 13.61
C PHE A 383 -27.17 26.69 15.04
N HIS A 384 -28.47 26.85 15.32
CA HIS A 384 -28.95 26.97 16.69
C HIS A 384 -28.49 25.72 17.44
N SER A 385 -27.98 25.96 18.63
CA SER A 385 -27.55 24.98 19.62
C SER A 385 -28.58 23.88 19.82
N ILE A 386 -28.40 22.76 19.12
CA ILE A 386 -29.04 21.49 19.49
C ILE A 386 -27.97 20.71 20.26
N LEU A 387 -28.07 20.88 21.58
CA LEU A 387 -27.56 20.06 22.67
C LEU A 387 -26.15 19.46 22.50
N PHE A 388 -25.22 20.16 23.14
CA PHE A 388 -23.92 19.69 23.59
C PHE A 388 -24.08 18.52 24.57
N PHE A 389 -23.71 17.29 24.18
CA PHE A 389 -23.21 16.27 25.11
C PHE A 389 -22.29 15.28 24.36
N ASN A 390 -21.03 15.22 24.80
CA ASN A 390 -19.94 14.28 24.49
C ASN A 390 -19.33 14.18 23.06
N PRO A 391 -17.97 14.15 22.92
CA PRO A 391 -17.28 14.28 21.63
C PRO A 391 -17.09 12.96 20.84
N THR A 392 -17.57 11.82 21.32
CA THR A 392 -17.11 10.50 20.83
C THR A 392 -18.00 9.82 19.78
N PHE A 393 -19.06 10.44 19.27
CA PHE A 393 -19.97 9.75 18.33
C PHE A 393 -20.05 10.39 16.93
N PHE A 394 -19.77 9.56 15.93
CA PHE A 394 -19.96 9.80 14.50
C PHE A 394 -21.46 9.91 14.17
N VAL A 395 -22.00 11.12 14.18
CA VAL A 395 -23.34 11.42 13.66
C VAL A 395 -23.24 11.71 12.16
N LEU A 396 -23.19 10.64 11.36
CA LEU A 396 -23.19 10.70 9.89
C LEU A 396 -24.58 10.52 9.24
N PRO A 397 -25.60 9.82 9.80
CA PRO A 397 -26.84 9.59 9.05
C PRO A 397 -27.78 10.80 9.02
N LEU A 398 -28.02 11.48 10.14
CA LEU A 398 -29.04 12.53 10.23
C LEU A 398 -28.76 13.77 9.36
N VAL A 399 -27.49 14.04 9.07
CA VAL A 399 -27.07 15.22 8.28
C VAL A 399 -27.08 14.96 6.77
N VAL A 400 -27.09 13.68 6.33
CA VAL A 400 -27.40 13.32 4.93
C VAL A 400 -28.79 13.84 4.54
N TYR A 401 -29.74 13.77 5.47
CA TYR A 401 -31.15 14.03 5.21
C TYR A 401 -31.56 15.50 5.40
N ALA A 402 -30.94 16.22 6.34
CA ALA A 402 -31.25 17.64 6.57
C ALA A 402 -30.73 18.59 5.47
N THR A 403 -29.84 18.13 4.58
CA THR A 403 -29.17 18.98 3.58
C THR A 403 -29.64 18.75 2.13
N GLU A 404 -30.58 17.84 1.90
CA GLU A 404 -31.27 17.72 0.59
C GLU A 404 -31.96 19.02 0.17
N SER A 405 -32.40 19.82 1.15
CA SER A 405 -32.94 21.16 0.92
C SER A 405 -31.90 22.18 0.44
N ALA A 406 -30.61 21.98 0.75
CA ALA A 406 -29.53 22.90 0.36
C ALA A 406 -28.91 22.55 -1.03
N VAL A 407 -28.82 21.27 -1.38
CA VAL A 407 -28.24 20.80 -2.67
C VAL A 407 -29.20 21.00 -3.85
N ARG A 408 -30.51 21.22 -3.59
CA ARG A 408 -31.53 21.58 -4.60
C ARG A 408 -31.19 22.83 -5.44
N SER A 409 -30.21 23.64 -5.03
CA SER A 409 -29.79 24.84 -5.77
C SER A 409 -28.83 24.59 -6.94
N SER A 410 -28.24 23.39 -7.08
CA SER A 410 -27.29 23.09 -8.18
C SER A 410 -27.95 22.32 -9.34
N LYS A 411 -28.84 22.97 -10.08
CA LYS A 411 -29.56 22.42 -11.26
C LYS A 411 -28.69 22.11 -12.50
N ARG A 412 -27.36 22.03 -12.42
CA ARG A 412 -26.52 21.70 -13.59
C ARG A 412 -25.97 20.28 -13.47
N LYS A 413 -26.37 19.40 -14.40
CA LYS A 413 -25.60 18.18 -14.74
C LYS A 413 -24.15 18.64 -14.97
N LYS A 414 -23.22 18.05 -14.24
CA LYS A 414 -21.78 18.33 -14.41
C LYS A 414 -21.14 17.02 -14.80
N ASP A 415 -20.56 16.99 -15.99
CA ASP A 415 -19.96 15.79 -16.55
C ASP A 415 -18.66 15.43 -15.81
N LEU A 416 -18.46 14.13 -15.60
CA LEU A 416 -17.21 13.58 -15.10
C LEU A 416 -16.19 13.59 -16.23
N LEU A 417 -15.18 14.46 -16.14
CA LEU A 417 -14.10 14.52 -17.12
C LEU A 417 -12.93 13.67 -16.62
N ILE A 418 -12.81 12.46 -17.16
CA ILE A 418 -11.68 11.58 -16.89
C ILE A 418 -10.50 12.07 -17.75
N SER A 419 -9.39 12.42 -17.10
CA SER A 419 -8.14 12.68 -17.79
C SER A 419 -7.19 11.52 -17.57
N GLN A 420 -6.37 11.21 -18.57
CA GLN A 420 -5.23 10.32 -18.35
C GLN A 420 -4.30 10.96 -17.30
N THR A 421 -3.87 10.14 -16.35
CA THR A 421 -2.84 10.52 -15.38
C THR A 421 -1.53 10.76 -16.14
N PRO A 422 -0.65 11.66 -15.67
CA PRO A 422 0.72 11.68 -16.17
C PRO A 422 1.29 10.27 -16.06
N LYS A 423 1.55 9.61 -17.20
CA LYS A 423 2.06 8.23 -17.20
C LYS A 423 3.40 8.22 -16.44
N GLN A 424 3.54 7.29 -15.48
CA GLN A 424 4.83 7.05 -14.88
C GLN A 424 5.73 6.39 -15.92
N ASP A 425 6.75 7.14 -16.33
CA ASP A 425 7.75 6.69 -17.29
C ASP A 425 8.86 5.95 -16.54
N PHE A 426 9.35 4.84 -17.10
CA PHE A 426 10.45 4.07 -16.51
C PHE A 426 11.74 4.88 -16.40
N GLU A 427 11.91 5.94 -17.21
CA GLU A 427 13.04 6.88 -17.08
C GLU A 427 12.93 7.79 -15.85
N LYS A 428 11.79 7.84 -15.16
CA LYS A 428 11.60 8.60 -13.91
C LYS A 428 11.73 7.74 -12.65
N SER A 429 11.60 6.42 -12.79
CA SER A 429 11.65 5.45 -11.68
C SER A 429 12.82 4.49 -11.90
N ILE A 430 13.99 4.92 -11.45
CA ILE A 430 15.26 4.20 -11.62
C ILE A 430 15.81 3.77 -10.26
N HIS A 431 16.18 2.50 -10.16
CA HIS A 431 17.00 1.94 -9.09
C HIS A 431 18.39 1.65 -9.67
N SER A 432 19.41 2.35 -9.20
CA SER A 432 20.81 2.07 -9.57
C SER A 432 21.57 1.57 -8.34
N ALA A 433 22.24 0.43 -8.45
CA ALA A 433 23.10 -0.10 -7.40
C ALA A 433 24.52 -0.32 -7.92
N GLU A 434 25.48 0.25 -7.20
CA GLU A 434 26.91 0.11 -7.49
C GLU A 434 27.54 -0.74 -6.41
N TYR A 435 28.12 -1.87 -6.79
CA TYR A 435 28.77 -2.82 -5.90
C TYR A 435 30.28 -2.74 -6.12
N GLU A 436 31.03 -2.54 -5.04
CA GLU A 436 32.48 -2.58 -5.06
C GLU A 436 32.98 -3.71 -4.15
N MET A 437 33.81 -4.59 -4.70
CA MET A 437 34.55 -5.60 -3.94
C MET A 437 36.03 -5.52 -4.29
N ASN A 438 36.87 -5.62 -3.27
CA ASN A 438 38.31 -5.60 -3.44
C ASN A 438 38.93 -6.95 -3.08
N PHE A 439 39.47 -7.64 -4.08
CA PHE A 439 40.22 -8.89 -3.97
C PHE A 439 41.71 -8.71 -4.26
N GLU A 440 42.26 -7.48 -4.31
CA GLU A 440 43.71 -7.24 -4.45
C GLU A 440 44.51 -8.06 -3.43
N ASN A 441 43.99 -8.17 -2.21
CA ASN A 441 44.40 -9.14 -1.21
C ASN A 441 43.30 -10.18 -1.06
N LEU A 442 43.57 -11.43 -1.47
CA LEU A 442 42.59 -12.50 -1.39
C LEU A 442 42.19 -12.76 0.08
N PRO A 443 40.87 -12.85 0.39
CA PRO A 443 40.41 -13.17 1.73
C PRO A 443 40.99 -14.49 2.25
N THR A 444 41.30 -14.53 3.54
CA THR A 444 41.74 -15.76 4.25
C THR A 444 40.58 -16.56 4.83
N GLU A 445 39.41 -15.94 4.94
CA GLU A 445 38.15 -16.52 5.44
C GLU A 445 37.08 -16.43 4.33
N ASP A 446 36.00 -17.22 4.43
CA ASP A 446 34.82 -17.10 3.56
C ASP A 446 34.00 -15.86 3.93
N LYS A 447 34.59 -14.70 3.69
CA LYS A 447 34.04 -13.39 4.00
C LYS A 447 34.49 -12.39 2.94
N THR A 448 33.53 -11.86 2.21
CA THR A 448 33.74 -10.81 1.20
C THR A 448 33.10 -9.52 1.68
N ASP A 449 33.93 -8.49 1.87
CA ASP A 449 33.44 -7.15 2.15
C ASP A 449 32.86 -6.52 0.87
N VAL A 450 31.65 -6.00 0.96
CA VAL A 450 30.92 -5.35 -0.12
C VAL A 450 30.58 -3.93 0.30
N LYS A 451 30.95 -2.97 -0.55
CA LYS A 451 30.44 -1.61 -0.49
C LYS A 451 29.36 -1.44 -1.55
N LYS A 452 28.14 -1.11 -1.15
CA LYS A 452 27.00 -0.88 -2.04
C LYS A 452 26.60 0.59 -1.99
N THR A 453 26.56 1.25 -3.13
CA THR A 453 25.97 2.60 -3.27
C THR A 453 24.67 2.49 -4.03
N THR A 454 23.56 2.90 -3.42
CA THR A 454 22.23 2.82 -4.02
C THR A 454 21.73 4.22 -4.34
N THR A 455 21.29 4.44 -5.59
CA THR A 455 20.68 5.69 -6.05
C THR A 455 19.29 5.43 -6.61
N LEU A 456 18.28 6.05 -6.00
CA LEU A 456 16.86 5.83 -6.32
C LEU A 456 16.18 7.11 -6.78
N THR A 457 15.31 6.96 -7.78
CA THR A 457 14.43 8.03 -8.28
C THR A 457 13.00 7.52 -8.41
N GLY A 458 12.04 8.45 -8.52
CA GLY A 458 10.63 8.11 -8.68
C GLY A 458 10.10 7.24 -7.55
N CYS A 459 9.32 6.21 -7.91
CA CYS A 459 8.61 5.37 -6.94
C CYS A 459 9.51 4.43 -6.14
N PHE A 460 10.70 4.07 -6.63
CA PHE A 460 11.65 3.24 -5.88
C PHE A 460 12.06 3.84 -4.53
N LYS A 461 11.96 5.17 -4.40
CA LYS A 461 12.27 5.83 -3.14
C LYS A 461 11.32 5.44 -2.01
N ASN A 462 10.08 5.09 -2.31
CA ASN A 462 9.04 4.91 -1.28
C ASN A 462 9.41 3.82 -0.27
N ASP A 463 9.91 2.69 -0.74
CA ASP A 463 10.27 1.54 0.11
C ASP A 463 11.45 1.90 1.03
N TYR A 464 12.52 2.45 0.45
CA TYR A 464 13.71 2.88 1.19
C TYR A 464 13.42 4.01 2.16
N HIS A 465 12.59 4.97 1.76
CA HIS A 465 12.12 6.06 2.62
C HIS A 465 11.40 5.51 3.86
N ALA A 466 10.54 4.51 3.69
CA ALA A 466 9.77 3.88 4.76
C ALA A 466 10.66 3.16 5.80
N VAL A 467 11.86 2.72 5.39
CA VAL A 467 12.83 2.03 6.24
C VAL A 467 13.82 3.00 6.88
N LEU A 468 14.37 3.92 6.09
CA LEU A 468 15.58 4.68 6.44
C LEU A 468 15.30 6.08 7.01
N LEU A 469 14.18 6.69 6.67
CA LEU A 469 13.88 8.05 7.10
C LEU A 469 13.09 8.06 8.41
N ASN A 470 13.52 8.89 9.34
CA ASN A 470 12.83 9.10 10.61
C ASN A 470 12.24 10.53 10.69
N PRO A 471 11.20 10.73 11.52
CA PRO A 471 10.53 12.03 11.64
C PRO A 471 11.46 13.17 12.06
N VAL A 472 12.49 12.88 12.87
CA VAL A 472 13.39 13.89 13.43
C VAL A 472 14.32 14.45 12.37
N THR A 473 15.07 13.59 11.67
CA THR A 473 15.95 14.01 10.57
C THR A 473 15.14 14.64 9.44
N SER A 474 13.98 14.09 9.15
CA SER A 474 13.05 14.63 8.16
C SER A 474 12.64 16.06 8.48
N ARG A 475 12.31 16.36 9.74
CA ARG A 475 11.96 17.71 10.18
C ARG A 475 13.16 18.65 10.12
N GLU A 476 14.35 18.21 10.54
CA GLU A 476 15.59 19.00 10.49
C GLU A 476 15.94 19.42 9.05
N GLU A 477 15.75 18.52 8.09
CA GLU A 477 15.89 18.83 6.66
C GLU A 477 14.85 19.84 6.17
N ASP A 478 13.58 19.70 6.57
CA ASP A 478 12.53 20.66 6.22
C ASP A 478 12.83 22.06 6.80
N GLU A 479 13.35 22.15 8.03
CA GLU A 479 13.78 23.41 8.65
C GLU A 479 14.88 24.10 7.82
N LYS A 480 15.84 23.32 7.33
CA LYS A 480 16.94 23.81 6.49
C LYS A 480 16.43 24.27 5.13
N GLU A 481 15.68 23.43 4.41
CA GLU A 481 15.14 23.76 3.09
C GLU A 481 14.24 25.00 3.14
N LEU A 482 13.38 25.07 4.17
CA LEU A 482 12.43 26.16 4.32
C LEU A 482 13.04 27.39 4.99
N ASN A 483 14.32 27.39 5.36
CA ASN A 483 14.98 28.48 6.09
C ASN A 483 14.17 28.92 7.34
N ILE A 484 13.79 27.95 8.17
CA ILE A 484 13.04 28.18 9.41
C ILE A 484 14.04 28.30 10.56
N SER A 485 14.15 29.49 11.14
CA SER A 485 14.90 29.69 12.38
C SER A 485 14.10 29.13 13.56
N VAL A 486 14.56 28.04 14.17
CA VAL A 486 13.99 27.55 15.43
C VAL A 486 14.28 28.60 16.51
N SER A 487 13.23 29.19 17.09
CA SER A 487 13.37 30.08 18.25
C SER A 487 14.06 29.32 19.38
N LYS A 488 15.28 29.74 19.74
CA LYS A 488 16.01 29.19 20.91
C LYS A 488 15.34 29.56 22.24
N ASN A 489 14.33 30.43 22.26
CA ASN A 489 13.90 31.14 23.46
C ASN A 489 12.39 31.03 23.67
N THR A 490 11.91 29.95 24.31
CA THR A 490 10.65 30.03 25.10
C THR A 490 10.44 28.88 26.10
N SER A 491 11.10 27.73 25.97
CA SER A 491 10.92 26.61 26.92
C SER A 491 12.00 26.55 28.02
N PRO A 492 11.62 26.21 29.28
CA PRO A 492 12.54 25.94 30.39
C PRO A 492 13.66 24.95 30.03
N SER A 493 14.82 25.06 30.67
CA SER A 493 16.01 24.21 30.44
C SER A 493 15.71 22.71 30.54
N ILE A 494 14.83 22.32 31.47
CA ILE A 494 14.39 20.94 31.69
C ILE A 494 13.62 20.41 30.47
N GLN A 495 12.68 21.19 29.91
CA GLN A 495 11.92 20.79 28.71
C GLN A 495 12.82 20.62 27.48
N LYS A 496 13.84 21.46 27.32
CA LYS A 496 14.82 21.34 26.22
C LYS A 496 15.66 20.06 26.33
N LYS A 497 16.04 19.67 27.55
CA LYS A 497 16.77 18.41 27.80
C LYS A 497 15.90 17.21 27.47
N THR A 498 14.66 17.19 27.96
CA THR A 498 13.69 16.11 27.68
C THR A 498 13.37 15.97 26.18
N GLU A 499 13.22 17.09 25.45
CA GLU A 499 13.00 17.06 24.00
C GLU A 499 14.21 16.54 23.23
N LYS A 500 15.43 16.94 23.62
CA LYS A 500 16.67 16.43 23.03
C LYS A 500 16.80 14.92 23.25
N ASP A 501 16.56 14.46 24.48
CA ASP A 501 16.65 13.05 24.84
C ASP A 501 15.59 12.22 24.07
N LEU A 502 14.37 12.74 23.89
CA LEU A 502 13.33 12.09 23.09
C LEU A 502 13.72 11.96 21.62
N ARG A 503 14.28 13.02 21.02
CA ARG A 503 14.75 13.00 19.62
C ARG A 503 15.83 11.96 19.39
N GLU A 504 16.78 11.85 20.32
CA GLU A 504 17.86 10.87 20.23
C GLU A 504 17.33 9.44 20.35
N LYS A 505 16.40 9.20 21.27
CA LYS A 505 15.70 7.91 21.39
C LYS A 505 14.99 7.53 20.09
N ILE A 506 14.27 8.47 19.45
CA ILE A 506 13.61 8.23 18.17
C ILE A 506 14.63 7.88 17.09
N LYS A 507 15.74 8.64 16.97
CA LYS A 507 16.80 8.34 15.99
C LYS A 507 17.37 6.93 16.19
N ASN A 508 17.69 6.55 17.42
CA ASN A 508 18.25 5.23 17.71
C ASN A 508 17.28 4.09 17.38
N ILE A 509 16.00 4.20 17.77
CA ILE A 509 14.98 3.19 17.45
C ILE A 509 14.85 2.98 15.94
N PHE A 510 14.82 4.06 15.16
CA PHE A 510 14.70 3.97 13.71
C PHE A 510 15.97 3.42 13.07
N ASN A 511 17.16 3.79 13.55
CA ASN A 511 18.43 3.31 13.00
C ASN A 511 18.65 1.81 13.26
N GLU A 512 18.37 1.32 14.46
CA GLU A 512 18.47 -0.11 14.78
C GLU A 512 17.49 -0.92 13.93
N ARG A 513 16.23 -0.48 13.85
CA ARG A 513 15.21 -1.12 13.00
C ARG A 513 15.61 -1.10 11.52
N ALA A 514 16.15 0.00 11.02
CA ALA A 514 16.62 0.10 9.64
C ALA A 514 17.72 -0.92 9.37
N LYS A 515 18.67 -1.08 10.29
CA LYS A 515 19.75 -2.07 10.17
C LYS A 515 19.20 -3.50 10.10
N GLU A 516 18.25 -3.85 10.96
CA GLU A 516 17.59 -5.17 10.95
C GLU A 516 16.84 -5.41 9.63
N LEU A 517 16.08 -4.43 9.14
CA LEU A 517 15.29 -4.56 7.93
C LEU A 517 16.15 -4.67 6.66
N LEU A 518 17.22 -3.87 6.55
CA LEU A 518 18.14 -3.94 5.41
C LEU A 518 18.91 -5.26 5.40
N LYS A 519 19.30 -5.76 6.58
CA LYS A 519 19.92 -7.08 6.70
C LYS A 519 18.94 -8.17 6.22
N ALA A 520 17.69 -8.13 6.67
CA ALA A 520 16.67 -9.07 6.26
C ALA A 520 16.34 -8.96 4.76
N GLU A 521 16.34 -7.76 4.18
CA GLU A 521 16.18 -7.55 2.74
C GLU A 521 17.29 -8.26 1.95
N LEU A 522 18.56 -8.12 2.37
CA LEU A 522 19.67 -8.86 1.76
C LEU A 522 19.50 -10.39 1.92
N GLU A 523 19.13 -10.88 3.10
CA GLU A 523 18.92 -12.32 3.31
C GLU A 523 17.77 -12.85 2.43
N ASN A 524 16.68 -12.07 2.28
CA ASN A 524 15.57 -12.40 1.39
C ASN A 524 15.94 -12.35 -0.10
N ASP A 525 16.92 -11.53 -0.47
CA ASP A 525 17.51 -11.51 -1.82
C ASP A 525 18.49 -12.68 -2.06
N GLY A 526 18.60 -13.61 -1.11
CA GLY A 526 19.40 -14.83 -1.23
C GLY A 526 20.86 -14.67 -0.80
N TYR A 527 21.22 -13.59 -0.11
CA TYR A 527 22.58 -13.39 0.40
C TYR A 527 22.80 -14.07 1.75
N ASP A 528 23.95 -14.74 1.91
CA ASP A 528 24.45 -15.18 3.21
C ASP A 528 25.18 -14.01 3.91
N VAL A 529 24.43 -13.18 4.66
CA VAL A 529 24.99 -11.99 5.32
C VAL A 529 25.74 -12.39 6.60
N VAL A 530 27.07 -12.25 6.57
CA VAL A 530 27.94 -12.49 7.75
C VAL A 530 27.81 -11.33 8.75
N ASP A 531 27.88 -10.10 8.25
CA ASP A 531 27.80 -8.90 9.09
C ASP A 531 27.28 -7.72 8.29
N TYR A 532 26.36 -6.95 8.87
CA TYR A 532 25.88 -5.69 8.33
C TYR A 532 26.51 -4.55 9.12
N LYS A 533 27.48 -3.82 8.53
CA LYS A 533 28.29 -2.85 9.28
C LYS A 533 27.53 -1.54 9.46
N GLU A 534 27.13 -0.90 8.37
CA GLU A 534 26.48 0.42 8.39
C GLU A 534 25.65 0.72 7.13
N CYS A 535 24.70 1.66 7.28
CA CYS A 535 24.01 2.34 6.19
C CYS A 535 24.06 3.85 6.43
N LYS A 536 24.51 4.62 5.44
CA LYS A 536 24.59 6.09 5.48
C LYS A 536 23.72 6.69 4.38
N ILE A 537 22.76 7.52 4.76
CA ILE A 537 22.02 8.36 3.81
C ILE A 537 22.93 9.52 3.39
N LYS A 538 23.34 9.56 2.13
CA LYS A 538 24.09 10.69 1.53
C LYS A 538 23.14 11.78 1.03
N ASN A 539 21.98 11.40 0.52
CA ASN A 539 20.92 12.31 0.09
C ASN A 539 19.55 11.71 0.34
N SER A 540 18.61 12.49 0.90
CA SER A 540 17.27 12.00 1.23
C SER A 540 16.28 12.01 0.08
N GLY A 541 16.61 12.62 -1.07
CA GLY A 541 15.70 12.63 -2.22
C GLY A 541 14.34 13.33 -1.98
N ARG A 542 14.16 14.03 -0.84
CA ARG A 542 12.87 14.58 -0.36
C ARG A 542 12.50 15.93 -0.98
N PHE A 543 13.39 16.52 -1.77
CA PHE A 543 13.23 17.86 -2.34
C PHE A 543 13.48 17.83 -3.84
N SER A 544 12.69 18.62 -4.59
CA SER A 544 12.78 18.67 -6.05
C SER A 544 14.13 19.17 -6.58
N SER A 545 14.88 19.93 -5.78
CA SER A 545 16.23 20.40 -6.09
C SER A 545 17.29 19.28 -6.02
N LYS A 546 17.00 18.20 -5.29
CA LYS A 546 17.88 17.04 -5.08
C LYS A 546 17.03 15.77 -5.04
N PRO A 547 16.45 15.35 -6.18
CA PRO A 547 15.38 14.36 -6.22
C PRO A 547 15.86 12.90 -6.03
N GLU A 548 17.16 12.66 -6.14
CA GLU A 548 17.78 11.33 -5.97
C GLU A 548 17.91 10.98 -4.49
N PHE A 549 17.43 9.80 -4.09
CA PHE A 549 17.74 9.23 -2.79
C PHE A 549 19.02 8.41 -2.91
N ILE A 550 20.03 8.69 -2.08
CA ILE A 550 21.36 8.08 -2.19
C ILE A 550 21.77 7.50 -0.84
N THR A 551 22.12 6.22 -0.81
CA THR A 551 22.67 5.52 0.37
C THR A 551 24.00 4.87 0.05
N GLU A 552 24.81 4.70 1.10
CA GLU A 552 26.04 3.92 1.08
C GLU A 552 25.96 2.88 2.20
N GLU A 553 26.04 1.62 1.82
CA GLU A 553 25.93 0.47 2.70
C GLU A 553 27.25 -0.31 2.69
N ASN A 554 27.68 -0.77 3.86
CA ASN A 554 28.84 -1.63 4.01
C ASN A 554 28.42 -2.90 4.75
N PHE A 555 28.63 -4.05 4.14
CA PHE A 555 28.29 -5.35 4.71
C PHE A 555 29.28 -6.41 4.22
N SER A 556 29.22 -7.60 4.83
CA SER A 556 30.08 -8.73 4.48
C SER A 556 29.22 -9.94 4.17
N LEU A 557 29.56 -10.64 3.10
CA LEU A 557 28.86 -11.82 2.63
C LEU A 557 29.76 -13.06 2.68
N SER A 558 29.19 -14.24 2.90
CA SER A 558 29.87 -15.53 2.67
C SER A 558 29.38 -16.18 1.39
N LYS A 559 30.02 -17.26 0.95
CA LYS A 559 29.70 -18.03 -0.27
C LYS A 559 29.76 -17.23 -1.58
N ILE A 560 30.30 -16.02 -1.57
CA ILE A 560 30.55 -15.21 -2.77
C ILE A 560 31.81 -15.69 -3.49
N PHE A 561 32.82 -16.11 -2.73
CA PHE A 561 34.15 -16.45 -3.21
C PHE A 561 34.56 -17.85 -2.76
N ASN A 562 35.28 -18.57 -3.60
CA ASN A 562 35.93 -19.83 -3.25
C ASN A 562 37.35 -19.87 -3.84
N ARG A 563 38.33 -20.31 -3.05
CA ARG A 563 39.72 -20.50 -3.47
C ARG A 563 40.09 -21.99 -3.39
N PRO A 564 39.82 -22.77 -4.45
CA PRO A 564 40.17 -24.18 -4.46
C PRO A 564 41.68 -24.43 -4.50
N GLU A 565 42.46 -23.51 -5.08
CA GLU A 565 43.92 -23.64 -5.24
C GLU A 565 44.63 -22.29 -5.07
N GLU A 566 45.95 -22.28 -4.93
CA GLU A 566 46.72 -21.04 -4.74
C GLU A 566 46.57 -20.06 -5.93
N ASN A 567 46.60 -20.59 -7.15
CA ASN A 567 46.56 -19.83 -8.41
C ASN A 567 45.18 -19.80 -9.08
N LEU A 568 44.13 -20.25 -8.38
CA LEU A 568 42.76 -20.27 -8.88
C LEU A 568 41.79 -19.80 -7.81
N PHE A 569 40.98 -18.80 -8.14
CA PHE A 569 39.80 -18.48 -7.35
C PHE A 569 38.56 -18.29 -8.21
N ILE A 570 37.41 -18.53 -7.62
CA ILE A 570 36.10 -18.53 -8.25
C ILE A 570 35.24 -17.50 -7.54
N LEU A 571 34.58 -16.64 -8.31
CA LEU A 571 33.61 -15.67 -7.81
C LEU A 571 32.23 -16.02 -8.36
N ASN A 572 31.24 -16.16 -7.48
CA ASN A 572 29.83 -16.26 -7.84
C ASN A 572 29.30 -14.86 -8.26
N ALA A 573 29.91 -14.26 -9.28
CA ALA A 573 29.67 -12.87 -9.63
C ALA A 573 28.23 -12.59 -10.09
N GLY A 574 27.55 -13.59 -10.67
CA GLY A 574 26.14 -13.47 -11.05
C GLY A 574 25.21 -13.28 -9.85
N SER A 575 25.50 -13.92 -8.71
CA SER A 575 24.64 -13.86 -7.53
C SER A 575 24.65 -12.51 -6.82
N ILE A 576 25.53 -11.59 -7.21
CA ILE A 576 25.59 -10.20 -6.68
C ILE A 576 24.37 -9.37 -7.13
N LEU A 577 23.59 -9.83 -8.11
CA LEU A 577 22.30 -9.22 -8.43
C LEU A 577 21.16 -9.69 -7.51
N GLY A 578 21.44 -10.59 -6.57
CA GLY A 578 20.44 -11.25 -5.74
C GLY A 578 19.59 -12.24 -6.52
N GLU A 579 18.58 -12.79 -5.86
CA GLU A 579 17.65 -13.71 -6.47
C GLU A 579 16.88 -13.06 -7.63
N GLN A 580 16.69 -13.82 -8.72
CA GLN A 580 15.87 -13.41 -9.85
C GLN A 580 14.70 -14.36 -9.99
N ILE A 581 13.64 -13.83 -10.60
CA ILE A 581 12.40 -14.57 -10.80
C ILE A 581 12.67 -15.80 -11.63
N THR A 582 12.35 -16.95 -11.05
CA THR A 582 12.43 -18.24 -11.72
C THR A 582 11.04 -18.62 -12.21
N ILE A 583 10.88 -18.76 -13.52
CA ILE A 583 9.61 -19.20 -14.12
C ILE A 583 9.56 -20.72 -14.09
N LYS A 584 8.57 -21.28 -13.37
CA LYS A 584 8.34 -22.72 -13.34
C LYS A 584 7.65 -23.15 -14.63
N GLU A 585 7.83 -24.40 -15.03
CA GLU A 585 7.16 -24.95 -16.23
C GLU A 585 5.63 -24.79 -16.17
N ALA A 586 5.04 -24.99 -14.99
CA ALA A 586 3.61 -24.79 -14.77
C ALA A 586 3.15 -23.34 -14.97
N ASP A 587 4.04 -22.34 -14.94
CA ASP A 587 3.75 -20.91 -15.06
C ASP A 587 4.03 -20.34 -16.46
N LEU A 588 4.49 -21.19 -17.41
CA LEU A 588 4.69 -20.78 -18.81
C LEU A 588 3.37 -20.47 -19.51
N GLU A 589 2.32 -21.23 -19.20
CA GLU A 589 0.96 -20.88 -19.62
C GLU A 589 0.36 -19.85 -18.65
N ARG A 590 -0.42 -18.89 -19.15
CA ARG A 590 -1.00 -17.85 -18.31
C ARG A 590 -2.44 -17.51 -18.68
N ASN A 591 -3.30 -17.35 -17.68
CA ASN A 591 -4.72 -17.07 -17.82
C ASN A 591 -5.08 -15.60 -17.62
N ASN A 592 -4.34 -14.89 -16.77
CA ASN A 592 -4.63 -13.50 -16.39
C ASN A 592 -3.59 -12.53 -16.94
N ASN A 593 -3.93 -11.24 -17.00
CA ASN A 593 -2.98 -10.21 -17.40
C ASN A 593 -1.91 -9.98 -16.30
N ILE A 594 -0.87 -9.22 -16.64
CA ILE A 594 0.20 -8.85 -15.73
C ILE A 594 0.02 -7.38 -15.34
N HIS A 595 0.03 -7.11 -14.04
CA HIS A 595 -0.10 -5.77 -13.48
C HIS A 595 1.08 -5.44 -12.57
N PHE A 596 1.65 -4.26 -12.78
CA PHE A 596 2.68 -3.68 -11.92
C PHE A 596 2.23 -2.33 -11.37
N SER A 597 2.77 -1.97 -10.20
CA SER A 597 2.54 -0.65 -9.65
C SER A 597 3.08 0.44 -10.60
N PHE A 598 4.23 0.25 -11.24
CA PHE A 598 4.81 1.22 -12.18
C PHE A 598 5.84 0.60 -13.14
N ALA A 599 6.03 1.26 -14.29
CA ALA A 599 7.14 0.97 -15.20
C ALA A 599 8.45 1.45 -14.59
N ARG A 600 9.53 0.66 -14.71
CA ARG A 600 10.74 0.84 -13.89
C ARG A 600 12.00 0.36 -14.57
N LYS A 601 13.13 0.94 -14.17
CA LYS A 601 14.48 0.61 -14.66
C LYS A 601 15.40 0.28 -13.50
N ILE A 602 16.06 -0.87 -13.58
CA ILE A 602 17.03 -1.33 -12.59
C ILE A 602 18.38 -1.39 -13.30
N LYS A 603 19.39 -0.73 -12.73
CA LYS A 603 20.75 -0.71 -13.22
C LYS A 603 21.68 -1.22 -12.13
N ASN A 604 22.63 -2.06 -12.50
CA ASN A 604 23.68 -2.46 -11.56
C ASN A 604 25.04 -2.29 -12.21
N SER A 605 26.02 -1.83 -11.42
CA SER A 605 27.43 -1.80 -11.80
C SER A 605 28.22 -2.54 -10.73
N ILE A 606 28.83 -3.67 -11.10
CA ILE A 606 29.65 -4.49 -10.21
C ILE A 606 31.11 -4.24 -10.59
N THR A 607 31.87 -3.71 -9.65
CA THR A 607 33.31 -3.43 -9.77
C THR A 607 34.08 -4.42 -8.89
N ILE A 608 34.90 -5.25 -9.53
CA ILE A 608 35.73 -6.26 -8.86
C ILE A 608 37.20 -5.90 -9.12
N LYS A 609 37.94 -5.55 -8.07
CA LYS A 609 39.40 -5.39 -8.15
C LYS A 609 40.05 -6.73 -7.83
N ILE A 610 41.01 -7.17 -8.65
CA ILE A 610 41.67 -8.48 -8.52
C ILE A 610 43.18 -8.33 -8.29
N PRO A 611 43.87 -9.37 -7.75
CA PRO A 611 45.32 -9.31 -7.57
C PRO A 611 46.06 -9.22 -8.91
N ALA A 612 47.23 -8.59 -8.90
CA ALA A 612 48.09 -8.51 -10.07
C ALA A 612 48.47 -9.90 -10.60
N GLY A 613 48.44 -10.05 -11.92
CA GLY A 613 48.75 -11.30 -12.62
C GLY A 613 47.55 -12.21 -12.87
N PHE A 614 46.44 -12.05 -12.14
CA PHE A 614 45.23 -12.83 -12.39
C PHE A 614 44.47 -12.34 -13.63
N LYS A 615 43.94 -13.28 -14.41
CA LYS A 615 43.05 -13.02 -15.55
C LYS A 615 41.71 -13.71 -15.34
N ALA A 616 40.62 -13.01 -15.67
CA ALA A 616 39.30 -13.61 -15.65
C ALA A 616 39.05 -14.47 -16.90
N GLN A 617 38.43 -15.61 -16.67
CA GLN A 617 37.86 -16.50 -17.67
C GLN A 617 36.34 -16.38 -17.62
N ASN A 618 35.68 -16.71 -18.74
CA ASN A 618 34.22 -16.70 -18.89
C ASN A 618 33.56 -15.31 -18.75
N LEU A 619 34.30 -14.22 -18.98
CA LEU A 619 33.73 -12.87 -19.00
C LEU A 619 32.60 -12.71 -20.02
N SER A 620 32.73 -13.33 -21.20
CA SER A 620 31.71 -13.28 -22.25
C SER A 620 30.37 -13.90 -21.83
N ASP A 621 30.38 -14.81 -20.87
CA ASP A 621 29.16 -15.50 -20.40
C ASP A 621 28.22 -14.56 -19.64
N PHE A 622 28.71 -13.38 -19.25
CA PHE A 622 27.95 -12.31 -18.61
C PHE A 622 27.34 -11.33 -19.62
N ASN A 623 27.55 -11.52 -20.92
CA ASN A 623 26.98 -10.65 -21.96
C ASN A 623 25.62 -11.17 -22.42
N PHE A 624 24.55 -10.46 -22.06
CA PHE A 624 23.19 -10.76 -22.49
C PHE A 624 22.60 -9.55 -23.23
N SER A 625 21.73 -9.81 -24.20
CA SER A 625 20.99 -8.76 -24.91
C SER A 625 19.63 -9.30 -25.33
N VAL A 626 18.64 -9.14 -24.45
CA VAL A 626 17.24 -9.42 -24.76
C VAL A 626 16.45 -8.13 -24.57
N ASP A 627 15.82 -7.65 -25.64
CA ASP A 627 15.06 -6.41 -25.64
C ASP A 627 13.82 -6.53 -26.55
N ASN A 628 12.63 -6.39 -25.97
CA ASN A 628 11.37 -6.48 -26.70
C ASN A 628 10.33 -5.47 -26.15
N ALA A 629 9.08 -5.62 -26.54
CA ALA A 629 8.02 -4.67 -26.21
C ALA A 629 7.66 -4.63 -24.71
N THR A 630 7.85 -5.72 -23.96
CA THR A 630 7.45 -5.81 -22.54
C THR A 630 8.57 -5.38 -21.61
N GLY A 631 9.83 -5.58 -22.01
CA GLY A 631 10.99 -5.26 -21.20
C GLY A 631 12.31 -5.58 -21.86
N CYS A 632 13.39 -5.50 -21.07
CA CYS A 632 14.71 -5.92 -21.49
C CYS A 632 15.56 -6.42 -20.31
N PHE A 633 16.55 -7.24 -20.63
CA PHE A 633 17.71 -7.52 -19.80
C PHE A 633 18.96 -7.46 -20.69
N ILE A 634 19.81 -6.49 -20.41
CA ILE A 634 21.05 -6.26 -21.14
C ILE A 634 22.18 -6.24 -20.13
N SER A 635 23.28 -6.94 -20.42
CA SER A 635 24.46 -6.92 -19.58
C SER A 635 25.75 -6.97 -20.39
N THR A 636 26.78 -6.34 -19.85
CA THR A 636 28.12 -6.30 -20.44
C THR A 636 29.17 -6.51 -19.35
N ALA A 637 30.17 -7.34 -19.62
CA ALA A 637 31.32 -7.54 -18.74
C ALA A 637 32.63 -7.22 -19.48
N THR A 638 33.48 -6.45 -18.82
CA THR A 638 34.78 -6.03 -19.35
C THR A 638 35.86 -6.13 -18.28
N GLN A 639 37.11 -6.35 -18.72
CA GLN A 639 38.28 -6.28 -17.87
C GLN A 639 39.22 -5.20 -18.41
N THR A 640 39.58 -4.26 -17.55
CA THR A 640 40.62 -3.26 -17.79
C THR A 640 41.68 -3.42 -16.71
N GLU A 641 42.88 -3.85 -17.09
CA GLU A 641 43.96 -4.17 -16.16
C GLU A 641 43.51 -5.17 -15.07
N ASN A 642 43.59 -4.77 -13.80
CA ASN A 642 43.21 -5.56 -12.63
C ASN A 642 41.78 -5.25 -12.14
N THR A 643 40.95 -4.58 -12.96
CA THR A 643 39.56 -4.26 -12.60
C THR A 643 38.59 -4.88 -13.61
N ILE A 644 37.60 -5.58 -13.10
CA ILE A 644 36.46 -6.06 -13.88
C ILE A 644 35.25 -5.19 -13.58
N LYS A 645 34.56 -4.80 -14.64
CA LYS A 645 33.29 -4.08 -14.57
C LYS A 645 32.22 -4.91 -15.24
N ILE A 646 31.16 -5.22 -14.51
CA ILE A 646 29.94 -5.84 -15.03
C ILE A 646 28.80 -4.84 -14.88
N GLU A 647 28.17 -4.49 -15.99
CA GLU A 647 27.03 -3.58 -16.01
C GLU A 647 25.79 -4.34 -16.45
N THR A 648 24.68 -4.14 -15.76
CA THR A 648 23.38 -4.71 -16.14
C THR A 648 22.31 -3.63 -16.19
N THR A 649 21.36 -3.79 -17.10
CA THR A 649 20.16 -2.96 -17.23
C THR A 649 18.95 -3.86 -17.44
N LYS A 650 18.01 -3.81 -16.49
CA LYS A 650 16.72 -4.50 -16.55
C LYS A 650 15.60 -3.46 -16.60
N ILE A 651 14.72 -3.53 -17.59
CA ILE A 651 13.63 -2.57 -17.74
C ILE A 651 12.29 -3.31 -17.81
N TYR A 652 11.37 -2.91 -16.94
CA TYR A 652 9.94 -3.22 -17.06
C TYR A 652 9.30 -2.02 -17.76
N LYS A 653 9.13 -2.10 -19.08
CA LYS A 653 8.75 -0.94 -19.92
C LYS A 653 7.29 -0.51 -19.71
N LEU A 654 6.46 -1.44 -19.25
CA LEU A 654 5.03 -1.27 -19.07
C LEU A 654 4.63 -1.62 -17.64
N ASP A 655 3.60 -0.95 -17.15
CA ASP A 655 2.94 -1.26 -15.88
C ASP A 655 1.73 -2.19 -16.04
N TYR A 656 1.38 -2.50 -17.29
CA TYR A 656 0.37 -3.47 -17.69
C TYR A 656 0.87 -4.24 -18.91
N VAL A 657 0.81 -5.58 -18.87
CA VAL A 657 1.14 -6.45 -20.00
C VAL A 657 -0.01 -7.45 -20.20
N SER A 658 -0.44 -7.62 -21.45
CA SER A 658 -1.48 -8.60 -21.78
C SER A 658 -0.96 -10.02 -21.57
N LYS A 659 -1.81 -10.96 -21.17
CA LYS A 659 -1.40 -12.37 -21.04
C LYS A 659 -0.83 -12.97 -22.33
N GLU A 660 -1.28 -12.48 -23.49
CA GLU A 660 -0.79 -12.89 -24.81
C GLU A 660 0.68 -12.51 -25.04
N ASP A 661 1.19 -11.50 -24.33
CA ASP A 661 2.58 -11.04 -24.41
C ASP A 661 3.46 -11.65 -23.29
N TRP A 662 2.95 -12.61 -22.51
CA TRP A 662 3.68 -13.25 -21.41
C TRP A 662 4.99 -13.89 -21.87
N ASN A 663 5.00 -14.61 -22.99
CA ASN A 663 6.21 -15.25 -23.50
C ASN A 663 7.35 -14.25 -23.78
N LYS A 664 7.03 -13.06 -24.30
CA LYS A 664 8.02 -11.98 -24.47
C LYS A 664 8.61 -11.55 -23.14
N MET A 665 7.81 -11.59 -22.08
CA MET A 665 8.25 -11.24 -20.75
C MET A 665 9.18 -12.30 -20.15
N VAL A 666 8.83 -13.58 -20.34
CA VAL A 666 9.63 -14.73 -19.91
C VAL A 666 11.04 -14.66 -20.51
N GLU A 667 11.19 -14.32 -21.81
CA GLU A 667 12.48 -14.24 -22.49
C GLU A 667 13.55 -13.42 -21.74
N TRP A 668 13.23 -12.20 -21.28
CA TRP A 668 14.19 -11.36 -20.58
C TRP A 668 14.25 -11.63 -19.07
N LEU A 669 13.23 -12.24 -18.48
CA LEU A 669 13.27 -12.73 -17.10
C LEU A 669 14.23 -13.92 -16.98
N ASP A 670 14.16 -14.86 -17.91
CA ASP A 670 15.04 -16.02 -17.99
C ASP A 670 16.48 -15.59 -18.26
N ALA A 671 16.71 -14.60 -19.13
CA ALA A 671 18.04 -14.02 -19.33
C ALA A 671 18.62 -13.45 -18.02
N ALA A 672 17.81 -12.74 -17.23
CA ALA A 672 18.22 -12.23 -15.91
C ALA A 672 18.52 -13.36 -14.92
N TYR A 673 17.70 -14.42 -14.90
CA TYR A 673 17.94 -15.60 -14.07
C TYR A 673 19.21 -16.34 -14.48
N HIS A 674 19.43 -16.58 -15.77
CA HIS A 674 20.63 -17.25 -16.27
C HIS A 674 21.90 -16.45 -16.01
N PHE A 675 21.82 -15.12 -16.01
CA PHE A 675 22.92 -14.27 -15.58
C PHE A 675 23.32 -14.56 -14.13
N THR A 676 22.36 -14.72 -13.21
CA THR A 676 22.70 -14.93 -11.79
C THR A 676 23.34 -16.28 -11.50
N GLN A 677 23.20 -17.24 -12.42
CA GLN A 677 23.88 -18.54 -12.34
C GLN A 677 25.35 -18.49 -12.80
N LYS A 678 25.81 -17.37 -13.39
CA LYS A 678 27.17 -17.26 -13.94
C LYS A 678 28.23 -17.03 -12.86
N LYS A 679 29.41 -17.59 -13.10
CA LYS A 679 30.59 -17.51 -12.23
C LYS A 679 31.80 -17.04 -13.03
N LEU A 680 32.69 -16.29 -12.38
CA LEU A 680 33.98 -15.92 -12.92
C LEU A 680 35.07 -16.80 -12.31
N PHE A 681 35.99 -17.24 -13.15
CA PHE A 681 37.17 -17.99 -12.75
C PHE A 681 38.40 -17.12 -12.98
N PHE A 682 39.30 -17.08 -12.01
CA PHE A 682 40.50 -16.24 -12.06
C PHE A 682 41.73 -17.10 -11.94
N ARG A 683 42.61 -17.05 -12.94
CA ARG A 683 43.88 -17.78 -12.96
C ARG A 683 45.06 -16.84 -13.07
N LYS A 684 46.12 -17.13 -12.33
CA LYS A 684 47.38 -16.38 -12.33
C LYS A 684 48.31 -16.80 -13.46
#